data_AF-A0A5M3Z9Z5-F1
#
_entry.id   AF-A0A5M3Z9Z5-F1
#
_cell.length_a   1.000
_cell.length_b   1.000
_cell.length_c   1.000
_cell.angle_alpha   90.00
_cell.angle_beta   90.00
_cell.angle_gamma   90.00
#
_symmetry.space_group_name_H-M   'P 1'
#
loop_
_entity.id
_entity.type
_entity.pdbx_description
1 polymer ?
#
loop_
_entity_poly.entity_id
_entity_poly.type
_entity_poly.pdbx_seq_one_letter_code
_entity_poly.pdbx_strand_id
1 'polypeptide(L)'
;MGPDIQSERAPWAVKRVAGGGGDGLDVVIESQGIDFVIRVCQPLPVNDHDASKDVDQDYGRHFDEAFRRDDLEECERLLDELGELLVDPCQAFIDQHGLQRRQGVTLDCYVDFPQVHLQLVSQQGAPKVIEFPDPPQPSMHRSFPQELVEEVRAVRKFALSEIRVIDTIVERRLFKVSVAGEMLLCKMARGDELAREMGCLHKISLLDHPTIRAPKLEGVVGWNEENTGVLMTYIEGKYTLDDIPIDIHPQTIRKWIIQIQQTVEALHKNDIKWGDVKPENILIDRNDNAWVLDFGGGWTDGWVSEQLHDTKEGDLEGLNKMISYLDRLGRTAPTNTPPLPAPSEAAFTSTFGTLLPPASYLDTPHGRAAYYTLPPSSSPTSHPNKSKISRVLFIHGVQTPAIGLQPLASALASRFPHAECVLLDLWGHGLSETPVLPHEPSLFHALIEALLTELGWADAHFVGYSFGGSTTASFAAARPERVTSMVLVAPAGLVRAAQFDAAQQKYLSLRDGSAEEEEAARAWILQWLEGGELVVPDDWEERVARGEVVAEAVREWQMREHAGHLASVVGIVRDGGVFDAHGGFVEAVRMGVRCLCVLGERDGLCSVRDLEGVGMRDVVVVKGVGHGVVRERVGEVADSIEGFWGML
;
A
#
# COMPACT_ATOMS: atom_id res chain seq x y z
N MET A 1 -47.43 47.81 8.78
CA MET A 1 -46.64 46.68 8.31
C MET A 1 -45.49 46.54 9.28
N GLY A 2 -45.65 45.71 10.31
CA GLY A 2 -44.51 45.27 11.12
C GLY A 2 -43.71 44.25 10.31
N PRO A 3 -42.38 44.23 10.40
CA PRO A 3 -41.63 43.18 9.75
C PRO A 3 -41.87 41.86 10.50
N ASP A 4 -42.26 40.84 9.74
CA ASP A 4 -42.32 39.44 10.14
C ASP A 4 -40.98 39.03 10.77
N ILE A 5 -41.04 38.60 12.03
CA ILE A 5 -39.98 37.79 12.63
C ILE A 5 -40.17 36.40 12.03
N GLN A 6 -39.45 36.12 10.94
CA GLN A 6 -39.17 34.73 10.59
C GLN A 6 -38.29 34.18 11.72
N SER A 7 -38.87 33.35 12.59
CA SER A 7 -38.10 32.54 13.53
C SER A 7 -37.21 31.61 12.70
N GLU A 8 -35.91 31.85 12.70
CA GLU A 8 -34.92 30.88 12.23
C GLU A 8 -35.21 29.56 12.95
N ARG A 9 -35.63 28.53 12.20
CA ARG A 9 -35.77 27.17 12.73
C ARG A 9 -34.43 26.77 13.34
N ALA A 10 -34.44 26.33 14.60
CA ALA A 10 -33.23 25.91 15.30
C ALA A 10 -32.56 24.72 14.56
N PRO A 11 -31.22 24.64 14.51
CA PRO A 11 -30.52 23.51 13.92
C PRO A 11 -30.52 22.35 14.94
N TRP A 12 -31.46 21.42 14.85
CA TRP A 12 -31.45 20.18 15.64
C TRP A 12 -31.12 19.01 14.70
N ALA A 13 -30.41 18.01 15.22
CA ALA A 13 -30.10 16.77 14.53
C ALA A 13 -30.35 15.61 15.50
N VAL A 14 -30.99 14.54 15.04
CA VAL A 14 -31.06 13.28 15.79
C VAL A 14 -29.64 12.74 15.89
N LYS A 15 -29.09 12.63 17.11
CA LYS A 15 -27.68 12.27 17.33
C LYS A 15 -27.49 10.79 17.56
N ARG A 16 -28.48 10.13 18.17
CA ARG A 16 -28.39 8.73 18.58
C ARG A 16 -29.77 8.16 18.81
N VAL A 17 -29.93 6.89 18.47
CA VAL A 17 -31.07 6.07 18.86
C VAL A 17 -30.56 4.86 19.65
N ALA A 18 -31.22 4.54 20.76
CA ALA A 18 -30.85 3.44 21.64
C ALA A 18 -32.11 2.71 22.13
N GLY A 19 -32.03 1.38 22.22
CA GLY A 19 -33.16 0.53 22.59
C GLY A 19 -33.88 -0.05 21.38
N GLY A 20 -34.34 -1.30 21.52
CA GLY A 20 -34.89 -2.14 20.45
C GLY A 20 -35.48 -3.45 21.00
N GLY A 21 -36.21 -3.30 22.11
CA GLY A 21 -36.93 -4.37 22.80
C GLY A 21 -38.25 -3.82 23.31
N GLY A 22 -39.20 -4.69 23.68
CA GLY A 22 -40.62 -4.38 23.92
C GLY A 22 -40.99 -3.26 24.93
N ASP A 23 -40.02 -2.50 25.43
CA ASP A 23 -40.17 -1.34 26.33
C ASP A 23 -40.10 0.04 25.61
N GLY A 24 -39.78 0.09 24.31
CA GLY A 24 -39.79 1.32 23.48
C GLY A 24 -38.41 1.74 22.90
N LEU A 25 -38.41 2.80 22.10
CA LEU A 25 -37.24 3.36 21.39
C LEU A 25 -36.82 4.69 22.03
N ASP A 26 -35.57 4.85 22.47
CA ASP A 26 -35.06 6.12 23.01
C ASP A 26 -34.34 6.90 21.90
N VAL A 27 -34.88 8.06 21.53
CA VAL A 27 -34.31 8.99 20.54
C VAL A 27 -33.63 10.13 21.28
N VAL A 28 -32.36 10.39 21.00
CA VAL A 28 -31.61 11.50 21.61
C VAL A 28 -31.49 12.64 20.63
N ILE A 29 -32.08 13.78 20.99
CA ILE A 29 -31.95 15.05 20.28
C ILE A 29 -31.02 15.95 21.09
N GLU A 30 -30.02 16.52 20.42
CA GLU A 30 -29.16 17.53 21.02
C GLU A 30 -29.63 18.92 20.61
N SER A 31 -29.81 19.81 21.59
CA SER A 31 -30.03 21.23 21.33
C SER A 31 -29.40 22.07 22.42
N GLN A 32 -28.63 23.09 22.04
CA GLN A 32 -28.01 24.06 22.94
C GLN A 32 -27.12 23.44 24.05
N GLY A 33 -26.53 22.26 23.80
CA GLY A 33 -25.69 21.55 24.77
C GLY A 33 -26.49 20.83 25.87
N ILE A 34 -27.70 20.38 25.57
CA ILE A 34 -28.52 19.51 26.41
C ILE A 34 -28.94 18.31 25.57
N ASP A 35 -28.86 17.12 26.15
CA ASP A 35 -29.35 15.89 25.52
C ASP A 35 -30.81 15.67 25.94
N PHE A 36 -31.74 15.77 25.00
CA PHE A 36 -33.14 15.43 25.19
C PHE A 36 -33.33 13.96 24.81
N VAL A 37 -33.49 13.10 25.82
CA VAL A 37 -33.71 11.66 25.65
C VAL A 37 -35.21 11.42 25.61
N ILE A 38 -35.74 11.17 24.42
CA ILE A 38 -37.17 11.06 24.16
C ILE A 38 -37.53 9.59 23.97
N ARG A 39 -38.28 9.03 24.92
CA ARG A 39 -38.82 7.68 24.78
C ARG A 39 -40.05 7.66 23.89
N VAL A 40 -39.97 6.88 22.83
CA VAL A 40 -41.08 6.54 21.92
C VAL A 40 -41.64 5.19 22.35
N CYS A 41 -42.74 5.20 23.10
CA CYS A 41 -43.40 3.98 23.58
C CYS A 41 -44.34 3.37 22.54
N GLN A 42 -44.39 2.04 22.48
CA GLN A 42 -45.36 1.31 21.67
C GLN A 42 -46.63 0.96 22.46
N PRO A 43 -47.83 1.03 21.86
CA PRO A 43 -48.19 1.76 20.63
C PRO A 43 -48.66 3.19 20.92
N LEU A 44 -48.47 4.11 19.98
CA LEU A 44 -49.19 5.40 20.00
C LEU A 44 -50.69 5.12 19.73
N PRO A 45 -51.63 5.53 20.60
CA PRO A 45 -53.04 5.21 20.40
C PRO A 45 -53.64 5.99 19.22
N VAL A 46 -54.25 5.26 18.29
CA VAL A 46 -55.01 5.75 17.13
C VAL A 46 -56.43 6.12 17.58
N ASN A 47 -56.92 7.29 17.14
CA ASN A 47 -58.35 7.62 17.24
C ASN A 47 -59.11 6.94 16.09
N ASP A 48 -60.17 6.24 16.46
CA ASP A 48 -61.03 5.45 15.60
C ASP A 48 -61.81 6.29 14.57
N HIS A 49 -62.09 5.64 13.42
CA HIS A 49 -62.99 6.01 12.31
C HIS A 49 -62.40 6.72 11.07
N ASP A 50 -61.41 6.11 10.39
CA ASP A 50 -61.49 5.91 8.93
C ASP A 50 -60.53 4.79 8.48
N ALA A 51 -61.06 3.57 8.35
CA ALA A 51 -60.33 2.37 7.96
C ALA A 51 -60.04 2.35 6.45
N SER A 52 -59.17 3.25 5.97
CA SER A 52 -58.60 3.14 4.62
C SER A 52 -57.21 3.77 4.40
N LYS A 53 -56.46 4.10 5.46
CA LYS A 53 -55.03 4.42 5.39
C LYS A 53 -54.32 3.95 6.67
N ASP A 54 -54.35 2.65 6.91
CA ASP A 54 -53.53 1.99 7.94
C ASP A 54 -52.05 2.03 7.50
N VAL A 55 -51.32 3.05 7.96
CA VAL A 55 -49.89 2.87 8.22
C VAL A 55 -49.76 2.79 9.74
N ASP A 56 -49.71 1.54 10.21
CA ASP A 56 -49.35 1.13 11.56
C ASP A 56 -47.89 1.59 11.79
N GLN A 57 -47.67 2.87 12.09
CA GLN A 57 -46.33 3.43 12.28
C GLN A 57 -45.80 3.04 13.67
N ASP A 58 -45.57 1.75 13.85
CA ASP A 58 -44.73 1.23 14.91
C ASP A 58 -43.26 1.52 14.58
N TYR A 59 -42.86 2.79 14.76
CA TYR A 59 -41.51 3.29 14.47
C TYR A 59 -40.42 2.45 15.15
N GLY A 60 -40.64 1.99 16.39
CA GLY A 60 -39.70 1.12 17.08
C GLY A 60 -39.54 -0.24 16.40
N ARG A 61 -40.64 -0.88 15.98
CA ARG A 61 -40.59 -2.17 15.29
C ARG A 61 -40.02 -2.06 13.88
N HIS A 62 -40.38 -1.01 13.14
CA HIS A 62 -39.82 -0.76 11.81
C HIS A 62 -38.33 -0.47 11.87
N PHE A 63 -37.89 0.33 12.85
CA PHE A 63 -36.46 0.56 13.08
C PHE A 63 -35.73 -0.72 13.47
N ASP A 64 -36.28 -1.52 14.40
CA ASP A 64 -35.70 -2.81 14.79
C ASP A 64 -35.67 -3.84 13.64
N GLU A 65 -36.64 -3.80 12.73
CA GLU A 65 -36.68 -4.66 11.54
C GLU A 65 -35.68 -4.23 10.48
N ALA A 66 -35.56 -2.92 10.22
CA ALA A 66 -34.56 -2.37 9.31
C ALA A 66 -33.15 -2.65 9.83
N PHE A 67 -32.91 -2.39 11.12
CA PHE A 67 -31.64 -2.67 11.78
C PHE A 67 -31.27 -4.16 11.75
N ARG A 68 -32.23 -5.07 12.00
CA ARG A 68 -32.01 -6.52 11.88
C ARG A 68 -31.73 -6.99 10.44
N ARG A 69 -32.17 -6.23 9.45
CA ARG A 69 -31.94 -6.51 8.02
C ARG A 69 -30.69 -5.83 7.48
N ASP A 70 -29.96 -5.09 8.31
CA ASP A 70 -28.80 -4.28 7.93
C ASP A 70 -29.12 -3.24 6.82
N ASP A 71 -30.37 -2.75 6.82
CA ASP A 71 -30.87 -1.78 5.85
C ASP A 71 -30.64 -0.35 6.37
N LEU A 72 -29.42 0.16 6.15
CA LEU A 72 -28.98 1.46 6.65
C LEU A 72 -29.75 2.63 6.02
N GLU A 73 -30.11 2.55 4.74
CA GLU A 73 -30.90 3.60 4.06
C GLU A 73 -32.30 3.74 4.67
N GLU A 74 -32.95 2.61 4.97
CA GLU A 74 -34.26 2.62 5.63
C GLU A 74 -34.17 3.10 7.08
N CYS A 75 -33.08 2.77 7.79
CA CYS A 75 -32.82 3.31 9.13
C CYS A 75 -32.69 4.84 9.11
N GLU A 76 -31.89 5.39 8.19
CA GLU A 76 -31.73 6.86 8.03
C GLU A 76 -33.06 7.54 7.70
N ARG A 77 -33.83 6.96 6.78
CA ARG A 77 -35.15 7.50 6.41
C ARG A 77 -36.12 7.56 7.60
N LEU A 78 -36.16 6.51 8.42
CA LEU A 78 -37.00 6.46 9.63
C LEU A 78 -36.55 7.47 10.69
N LEU A 79 -35.24 7.74 10.79
CA LEU A 79 -34.69 8.74 11.71
C LEU A 79 -35.07 10.16 11.30
N ASP A 80 -35.03 10.47 10.00
CA ASP A 80 -35.45 11.77 9.49
C ASP A 80 -36.94 12.03 9.74
N GLU A 81 -37.80 11.03 9.51
CA GLU A 81 -39.24 11.12 9.83
C GLU A 81 -39.50 11.35 11.32
N LEU A 82 -38.81 10.60 12.20
CA LEU A 82 -38.91 10.79 13.65
C LEU A 82 -38.42 12.17 14.06
N GLY A 83 -37.36 12.66 13.41
CA GLY A 83 -36.87 14.01 13.59
C GLY A 83 -37.96 15.04 13.31
N GLU A 84 -38.58 14.99 12.12
CA GLU A 84 -39.66 15.91 11.73
C GLU A 84 -40.87 15.86 12.69
N LEU A 85 -41.18 14.69 13.23
CA LEU A 85 -42.27 14.51 14.20
C LEU A 85 -41.99 15.17 15.55
N LEU A 86 -40.72 15.23 15.96
CA LEU A 86 -40.31 15.66 17.30
C LEU A 86 -40.02 17.17 17.40
N VAL A 87 -39.90 17.88 16.27
CA VAL A 87 -39.54 19.32 16.21
C VAL A 87 -40.45 20.20 17.06
N ASP A 88 -41.72 20.26 16.68
CA ASP A 88 -42.68 21.16 17.29
C ASP A 88 -43.00 20.73 18.75
N PRO A 89 -43.15 19.43 19.07
CA PRO A 89 -43.37 18.99 20.44
C PRO A 89 -42.20 19.26 21.40
N CYS A 90 -40.95 19.19 20.94
CA CYS A 90 -39.77 19.40 21.78
C CYS A 90 -39.38 20.88 21.94
N GLN A 91 -39.82 21.77 21.03
CA GLN A 91 -39.42 23.18 21.06
C GLN A 91 -39.71 23.89 22.39
N ALA A 92 -40.87 23.60 23.01
CA ALA A 92 -41.23 24.20 24.30
C ALA A 92 -40.28 23.79 25.43
N PHE A 93 -39.79 22.54 25.43
CA PHE A 93 -38.81 22.07 26.41
C PHE A 93 -37.43 22.65 26.16
N ILE A 94 -37.04 22.79 24.89
CA ILE A 94 -35.79 23.44 24.49
C ILE A 94 -35.78 24.90 24.94
N ASP A 95 -36.86 25.65 24.69
CA ASP A 95 -36.97 27.05 25.10
C ASP A 95 -36.96 27.22 26.64
N GLN A 96 -37.57 26.27 27.37
CA GLN A 96 -37.62 26.27 28.83
C GLN A 96 -36.26 25.94 29.47
N HIS A 97 -35.49 25.02 28.87
CA HIS A 97 -34.22 24.52 29.41
C HIS A 97 -32.99 25.20 28.79
N GLY A 98 -33.17 26.11 27.82
CA GLY A 98 -32.16 26.67 26.91
C GLY A 98 -31.04 27.52 27.51
N LEU A 99 -30.81 27.49 28.82
CA LEU A 99 -29.64 28.08 29.44
C LEU A 99 -29.18 27.19 30.60
N GLN A 100 -28.11 26.42 30.38
CA GLN A 100 -26.86 26.42 31.16
C GLN A 100 -25.99 25.22 30.80
N ARG A 101 -25.28 25.30 29.66
CA ARG A 101 -24.01 24.56 29.52
C ARG A 101 -23.15 24.93 30.74
N ARG A 102 -22.51 23.95 31.39
CA ARG A 102 -21.48 24.28 32.39
C ARG A 102 -20.44 25.14 31.67
N GLN A 103 -20.36 26.42 32.03
CA GLN A 103 -19.35 27.32 31.48
C GLN A 103 -18.05 27.08 32.23
N GLY A 104 -17.07 26.56 31.51
CA GLY A 104 -15.78 26.24 32.09
C GLY A 104 -14.81 25.76 31.03
N VAL A 105 -13.58 25.57 31.45
CA VAL A 105 -12.48 25.11 30.60
C VAL A 105 -12.10 23.67 30.91
N THR A 106 -12.85 22.98 31.77
CA THR A 106 -12.58 21.62 32.22
C THR A 106 -13.41 20.61 31.44
N LEU A 107 -12.93 19.37 31.30
CA LEU A 107 -13.52 18.37 30.40
C LEU A 107 -14.97 18.03 30.73
N ASP A 108 -15.35 18.04 32.01
CA ASP A 108 -16.75 17.86 32.43
C ASP A 108 -17.70 18.88 31.76
N CYS A 109 -17.25 20.11 31.50
CA CYS A 109 -18.04 21.13 30.79
C CYS A 109 -18.28 20.81 29.29
N TYR A 110 -17.55 19.83 28.75
CA TYR A 110 -17.58 19.43 27.35
C TYR A 110 -18.17 18.03 27.14
N VAL A 111 -18.37 17.24 28.19
CA VAL A 111 -18.88 15.85 28.08
C VAL A 111 -20.03 15.55 29.04
N ASP A 112 -20.13 16.22 30.19
CA ASP A 112 -21.24 16.09 31.13
C ASP A 112 -22.34 17.08 30.78
N PHE A 113 -23.17 16.68 29.82
CA PHE A 113 -24.36 17.44 29.45
C PHE A 113 -25.56 17.02 30.30
N PRO A 114 -26.39 17.96 30.76
CA PRO A 114 -27.66 17.62 31.39
C PRO A 114 -28.51 16.78 30.42
N GLN A 115 -29.08 15.69 30.92
CA GLN A 115 -30.08 14.92 30.19
C GLN A 115 -31.48 15.32 30.66
N VAL A 116 -32.35 15.64 29.71
CA VAL A 116 -33.78 15.83 29.96
C VAL A 116 -34.50 14.62 29.39
N HIS A 117 -35.08 13.80 30.27
CA HIS A 117 -35.84 12.62 29.85
C HIS A 117 -37.28 13.01 29.56
N LEU A 118 -37.71 12.72 28.34
CA LEU A 118 -39.03 13.03 27.82
C LEU A 118 -39.71 11.76 27.29
N GLN A 119 -41.01 11.80 27.12
CA GLN A 119 -41.81 10.74 26.50
C GLN A 119 -42.67 11.31 25.39
N LEU A 120 -42.65 10.67 24.22
CA LEU A 120 -43.60 10.95 23.14
C LEU A 120 -44.93 10.25 23.45
N VAL A 121 -46.01 11.03 23.49
CA VAL A 121 -47.38 10.57 23.73
C VAL A 121 -48.33 11.15 22.68
N SER A 122 -49.48 10.51 22.47
CA SER A 122 -50.57 11.06 21.65
C SER A 122 -51.55 11.81 22.55
N GLN A 123 -51.78 13.10 22.29
CA GLN A 123 -52.80 13.90 22.98
C GLN A 123 -53.74 14.54 21.95
N GLN A 124 -55.03 14.20 22.00
CA GLN A 124 -56.05 14.70 21.05
C GLN A 124 -55.73 14.41 19.57
N GLY A 125 -55.05 13.29 19.28
CA GLY A 125 -54.71 12.88 17.91
C GLY A 125 -53.49 13.58 17.31
N ALA A 126 -52.77 14.39 18.10
CA ALA A 126 -51.50 15.00 17.72
C ALA A 126 -50.35 14.46 18.60
N PRO A 127 -49.14 14.31 18.04
CA PRO A 127 -47.94 13.96 18.81
C PRO A 127 -47.64 15.09 19.81
N LYS A 128 -47.33 14.70 21.05
CA LYS A 128 -46.92 15.63 22.11
C LYS A 128 -45.85 14.99 22.96
N VAL A 129 -44.91 15.78 23.43
CA VAL A 129 -43.85 15.34 24.33
C VAL A 129 -44.16 15.80 25.76
N ILE A 130 -43.93 14.93 26.75
CA ILE A 130 -44.09 15.20 28.19
C ILE A 130 -42.80 14.81 28.94
N GLU A 131 -42.60 15.32 30.16
CA GLU A 131 -41.50 14.84 31.02
C GLU A 131 -41.69 13.35 31.33
N PHE A 132 -40.59 12.58 31.28
CA PHE A 132 -40.63 11.16 31.55
C PHE A 132 -40.92 10.93 33.05
N PRO A 133 -42.00 10.22 33.43
CA PRO A 133 -42.45 10.18 34.83
C PRO A 133 -41.50 9.47 35.80
N ASP A 134 -40.67 8.55 35.30
CA ASP A 134 -39.72 7.76 36.08
C ASP A 134 -38.40 7.58 35.31
N PRO A 135 -37.54 8.62 35.25
CA PRO A 135 -36.34 8.59 34.41
C PRO A 135 -35.46 7.39 34.80
N PRO A 136 -34.92 6.64 33.82
CA PRO A 136 -34.03 5.53 34.12
C PRO A 136 -32.87 6.03 34.98
N GLN A 137 -32.65 5.39 36.13
CA GLN A 137 -31.49 5.67 36.97
C GLN A 137 -30.23 5.45 36.13
N PRO A 138 -29.24 6.38 36.16
CA PRO A 138 -28.00 6.19 35.43
C PRO A 138 -27.40 4.84 35.84
N SER A 139 -27.10 3.97 34.87
CA SER A 139 -26.49 2.67 35.15
C SER A 139 -25.13 2.92 35.82
N MET A 140 -25.06 2.73 37.13
CA MET A 140 -23.91 3.22 37.92
C MET A 140 -22.61 2.44 37.72
N HIS A 141 -22.56 1.41 36.88
CA HIS A 141 -21.34 0.65 36.67
C HIS A 141 -21.19 0.21 35.22
N ARG A 142 -20.16 0.71 34.55
CA ARG A 142 -19.57 0.01 33.41
C ARG A 142 -18.63 -1.05 33.93
N SER A 143 -18.87 -2.30 33.56
CA SER A 143 -17.94 -3.40 33.83
C SER A 143 -16.95 -3.51 32.68
N PHE A 144 -15.71 -3.07 32.89
CA PHE A 144 -14.60 -3.51 32.05
C PHE A 144 -14.27 -4.98 32.37
N PRO A 145 -13.69 -5.74 31.42
CA PRO A 145 -13.16 -7.07 31.71
C PRO A 145 -12.19 -7.01 32.90
N GLN A 146 -12.29 -7.97 33.83
CA GLN A 146 -11.52 -7.96 35.07
C GLN A 146 -10.01 -7.95 34.82
N GLU A 147 -9.55 -8.60 33.74
CA GLU A 147 -8.16 -8.61 33.30
C GLU A 147 -7.66 -7.19 33.00
N LEU A 148 -8.43 -6.42 32.21
CA LEU A 148 -8.08 -5.04 31.87
C LEU A 148 -8.03 -4.16 33.13
N VAL A 149 -8.97 -4.34 34.06
CA VAL A 149 -9.01 -3.58 35.32
C VAL A 149 -7.73 -3.77 36.13
N GLU A 150 -7.21 -5.00 36.19
CA GLU A 150 -5.95 -5.28 36.87
C GLU A 150 -4.73 -4.76 36.09
N GLU A 151 -4.71 -4.89 34.76
CA GLU A 151 -3.64 -4.37 33.90
C GLU A 151 -3.46 -2.86 34.08
N VAL A 152 -4.55 -2.10 33.96
CA VAL A 152 -4.51 -0.62 34.03
C VAL A 152 -4.55 -0.10 35.47
N ARG A 153 -4.50 -0.96 36.48
CA ARG A 153 -4.62 -0.59 37.89
C ARG A 153 -3.59 0.44 38.34
N ALA A 154 -2.37 0.36 37.81
CA ALA A 154 -1.27 1.29 38.12
C ALA A 154 -1.30 2.59 37.28
N VAL A 155 -2.09 2.64 36.20
CA VAL A 155 -2.24 3.84 35.37
C VAL A 155 -2.86 4.97 36.19
N ARG A 156 -2.53 6.24 35.91
CA ARG A 156 -3.12 7.38 36.63
C ARG A 156 -4.60 7.53 36.29
N LYS A 157 -5.44 7.86 37.28
CA LYS A 157 -6.87 8.14 37.09
C LYS A 157 -7.14 9.61 37.39
N PHE A 158 -7.92 10.26 36.55
CA PHE A 158 -8.27 11.67 36.68
C PHE A 158 -9.80 11.82 36.65
N ALA A 159 -10.32 12.71 37.48
CA ALA A 159 -11.69 13.17 37.34
C ALA A 159 -11.81 14.11 36.13
N LEU A 160 -12.99 14.16 35.51
CA LEU A 160 -13.27 15.05 34.37
C LEU A 160 -12.96 16.52 34.68
N SER A 161 -13.23 16.96 35.92
CA SER A 161 -12.98 18.33 36.38
C SER A 161 -11.49 18.69 36.54
N GLU A 162 -10.59 17.70 36.55
CA GLU A 162 -9.14 17.94 36.66
C GLU A 162 -8.48 18.22 35.31
N ILE A 163 -9.19 17.95 34.21
CA ILE A 163 -8.65 18.00 32.86
C ILE A 163 -9.07 19.31 32.21
N ARG A 164 -8.10 20.14 31.82
CA ARG A 164 -8.38 21.39 31.11
C ARG A 164 -8.45 21.15 29.61
N VAL A 165 -9.54 21.49 28.95
CA VAL A 165 -9.67 21.48 27.50
C VAL A 165 -8.96 22.69 26.91
N ILE A 166 -8.08 22.44 25.95
CA ILE A 166 -7.34 23.45 25.19
C ILE A 166 -7.97 23.63 23.82
N ASP A 167 -8.36 22.51 23.19
CA ASP A 167 -9.02 22.53 21.89
C ASP A 167 -9.96 21.32 21.74
N THR A 168 -10.99 21.47 20.92
CA THR A 168 -11.96 20.40 20.60
C THR A 168 -11.72 19.97 19.15
N ILE A 169 -11.19 18.76 18.97
CA ILE A 169 -10.85 18.22 17.65
C ILE A 169 -12.08 17.54 17.05
N VAL A 170 -12.71 16.66 17.83
CA VAL A 170 -13.99 16.05 17.49
C VAL A 170 -14.92 16.29 18.68
N GLU A 171 -16.04 16.95 18.42
CA GLU A 171 -17.00 17.30 19.46
C GLU A 171 -17.40 16.07 20.29
N ARG A 172 -17.34 16.20 21.62
CA ARG A 172 -17.67 15.16 22.61
C ARG A 172 -16.78 13.90 22.62
N ARG A 173 -15.89 13.72 21.63
CA ARG A 173 -15.09 12.50 21.46
C ARG A 173 -13.59 12.72 21.56
N LEU A 174 -13.06 13.79 21.00
CA LEU A 174 -11.61 13.97 20.91
C LEU A 174 -11.21 15.40 21.27
N PHE A 175 -10.41 15.53 22.32
CA PHE A 175 -10.01 16.81 22.87
C PHE A 175 -8.49 16.89 22.99
N LYS A 176 -7.95 18.05 22.65
CA LYS A 176 -6.61 18.43 23.09
C LYS A 176 -6.73 19.01 24.49
N VAL A 177 -6.03 18.43 25.44
CA VAL A 177 -6.18 18.78 26.86
C VAL A 177 -4.84 19.09 27.51
N SER A 178 -4.89 19.79 28.63
CA SER A 178 -3.77 19.97 29.54
C SER A 178 -4.09 19.35 30.89
N VAL A 179 -3.20 18.48 31.37
CA VAL A 179 -3.30 17.83 32.69
C VAL A 179 -2.00 18.12 33.42
N ALA A 180 -2.07 18.82 34.55
CA ALA A 180 -0.89 19.24 35.33
C ALA A 180 0.21 19.96 34.51
N GLY A 181 -0.17 20.67 33.43
CA GLY A 181 0.76 21.38 32.55
C GLY A 181 1.31 20.55 31.38
N GLU A 182 1.04 19.24 31.34
CA GLU A 182 1.37 18.37 30.21
C GLU A 182 0.26 18.43 29.15
N MET A 183 0.65 18.48 27.88
CA MET A 183 -0.30 18.48 26.75
C MET A 183 -0.58 17.05 26.30
N LEU A 184 -1.84 16.65 26.37
CA LEU A 184 -2.29 15.29 26.07
C LEU A 184 -3.49 15.32 25.12
N LEU A 185 -3.80 14.17 24.54
CA LEU A 185 -5.02 13.94 23.78
C LEU A 185 -5.98 13.12 24.64
N CYS A 186 -7.24 13.53 24.72
CA CYS A 186 -8.29 12.82 25.45
C CYS A 186 -9.30 12.26 24.46
N LYS A 187 -9.41 10.93 24.36
CA LYS A 187 -10.41 10.22 23.54
C LYS A 187 -11.49 9.65 24.46
N MET A 188 -12.73 10.09 24.27
CA MET A 188 -13.92 9.57 24.93
C MET A 188 -14.52 8.49 24.04
N ALA A 189 -14.74 7.31 24.62
CA ALA A 189 -15.35 6.18 23.91
C ALA A 189 -16.18 5.33 24.90
N ARG A 190 -16.86 4.31 24.41
CA ARG A 190 -17.74 3.46 25.25
C ARG A 190 -17.56 1.98 24.91
N GLY A 191 -17.88 1.13 25.88
CA GLY A 191 -17.91 -0.33 25.70
C GLY A 191 -16.58 -0.93 25.29
N ASP A 192 -16.65 -1.88 24.36
CA ASP A 192 -15.53 -2.71 23.94
C ASP A 192 -14.44 -1.94 23.18
N GLU A 193 -14.82 -0.91 22.40
CA GLU A 193 -13.88 -0.03 21.69
C GLU A 193 -12.91 0.65 22.67
N LEU A 194 -13.47 1.24 23.74
CA LEU A 194 -12.67 1.90 24.78
C LEU A 194 -11.77 0.89 25.52
N ALA A 195 -12.32 -0.28 25.86
CA ALA A 195 -11.58 -1.32 26.57
C ALA A 195 -10.37 -1.79 25.75
N ARG A 196 -10.57 -2.00 24.46
CA ARG A 196 -9.54 -2.42 23.51
C ARG A 196 -8.47 -1.34 23.31
N GLU A 197 -8.89 -0.11 22.99
CA GLU A 197 -7.97 1.03 22.82
C GLU A 197 -7.09 1.19 24.07
N MET A 198 -7.69 1.18 25.26
CA MET A 198 -6.98 1.30 26.53
C MET A 198 -5.97 0.17 26.73
N GLY A 199 -6.35 -1.08 26.46
CA GLY A 199 -5.46 -2.24 26.56
C GLY A 199 -4.27 -2.14 25.60
N CYS A 200 -4.50 -1.80 24.34
CA CYS A 200 -3.44 -1.63 23.33
C CYS A 200 -2.49 -0.50 23.72
N LEU A 201 -2.99 0.70 24.02
CA LEU A 201 -2.17 1.85 24.42
C LEU A 201 -1.39 1.60 25.71
N HIS A 202 -1.96 0.84 26.66
CA HIS A 202 -1.25 0.43 27.87
C HIS A 202 -0.08 -0.50 27.52
N LYS A 203 -0.32 -1.54 26.72
CA LYS A 203 0.77 -2.43 26.27
C LYS A 203 1.86 -1.67 25.54
N ILE A 204 1.52 -0.77 24.61
CA ILE A 204 2.47 0.09 23.89
C ILE A 204 3.30 0.93 24.87
N SER A 205 2.68 1.47 25.93
CA SER A 205 3.39 2.28 26.92
C SER A 205 4.51 1.52 27.65
N LEU A 206 4.42 0.20 27.76
CA LEU A 206 5.37 -0.67 28.45
C LEU A 206 6.55 -1.13 27.58
N LEU A 207 6.44 -1.04 26.25
CA LEU A 207 7.39 -1.69 25.33
C LEU A 207 8.69 -0.92 25.09
N ASP A 208 8.77 0.36 25.49
CA ASP A 208 9.88 1.29 25.22
C ASP A 208 10.68 0.97 23.92
N HIS A 209 9.95 0.89 22.80
CA HIS A 209 10.50 0.38 21.54
C HIS A 209 10.87 1.54 20.60
N PRO A 210 12.10 1.61 20.05
CA PRO A 210 12.58 2.78 19.31
C PRO A 210 11.86 3.01 17.97
N THR A 211 11.21 1.98 17.42
CA THR A 211 10.52 2.07 16.12
C THR A 211 9.00 2.19 16.23
N ILE A 212 8.40 1.98 17.41
CA ILE A 212 6.94 2.08 17.54
C ILE A 212 6.56 3.56 17.56
N ARG A 213 5.91 4.01 16.47
CA ARG A 213 5.34 5.36 16.36
C ARG A 213 3.84 5.30 16.55
N ALA A 214 3.42 5.18 17.81
CA ALA A 214 2.02 5.19 18.21
C ALA A 214 1.85 5.97 19.53
N PRO A 215 0.65 6.50 19.82
CA PRO A 215 0.35 7.09 21.13
C PRO A 215 0.55 6.08 22.27
N LYS A 216 0.86 6.57 23.46
CA LYS A 216 0.95 5.77 24.70
C LYS A 216 -0.17 6.16 25.64
N LEU A 217 -0.60 5.23 26.49
CA LEU A 217 -1.57 5.52 27.55
C LEU A 217 -0.91 6.30 28.69
N GLU A 218 -1.37 7.52 28.93
CA GLU A 218 -0.83 8.44 29.95
C GLU A 218 -1.72 8.52 31.21
N GLY A 219 -2.99 8.17 31.04
CA GLY A 219 -3.99 8.18 32.10
C GLY A 219 -5.36 7.70 31.62
N VAL A 220 -6.26 7.51 32.59
CA VAL A 220 -7.68 7.24 32.33
C VAL A 220 -8.50 8.34 32.99
N VAL A 221 -9.51 8.84 32.28
CA VAL A 221 -10.42 9.86 32.81
C VAL A 221 -11.80 9.26 33.08
N GLY A 222 -12.46 9.70 34.15
CA GLY A 222 -13.82 9.30 34.47
C GLY A 222 -13.93 7.79 34.75
N TRP A 223 -12.97 7.25 35.50
CA TRP A 223 -12.93 5.83 35.85
C TRP A 223 -14.17 5.43 36.63
N ASN A 224 -14.93 4.43 36.13
CA ASN A 224 -16.24 4.02 36.64
C ASN A 224 -17.36 5.09 36.55
N GLU A 225 -17.14 6.17 35.80
CA GLU A 225 -18.17 7.18 35.51
C GLU A 225 -18.84 6.89 34.16
N GLU A 226 -19.95 7.58 33.85
CA GLU A 226 -20.62 7.41 32.55
C GLU A 226 -19.73 7.86 31.38
N ASN A 227 -18.95 8.91 31.59
CA ASN A 227 -18.06 9.51 30.60
C ASN A 227 -16.61 9.10 30.87
N THR A 228 -16.30 7.82 30.67
CA THR A 228 -14.92 7.32 30.70
C THR A 228 -14.20 7.59 29.38
N GLY A 229 -12.92 7.93 29.46
CA GLY A 229 -12.04 8.08 28.30
C GLY A 229 -10.58 7.77 28.63
N VAL A 230 -9.73 7.80 27.63
CA VAL A 230 -8.28 7.61 27.77
C VAL A 230 -7.54 8.92 27.51
N LEU A 231 -6.50 9.17 28.29
CA LEU A 231 -5.50 10.19 28.02
C LEU A 231 -4.31 9.53 27.35
N MET A 232 -3.91 10.06 26.21
CA MET A 232 -2.81 9.52 25.42
C MET A 232 -1.86 10.62 24.98
N THR A 233 -0.67 10.20 24.55
CA THR A 233 0.37 11.09 24.01
C THR A 233 -0.21 12.00 22.91
N TYR A 234 -0.04 13.31 23.06
CA TYR A 234 -0.39 14.26 22.02
C TYR A 234 0.72 14.34 20.98
N ILE A 235 0.39 14.01 19.73
CA ILE A 235 1.29 14.12 18.58
C ILE A 235 0.89 15.36 17.79
N GLU A 236 1.83 16.27 17.57
CA GLU A 236 1.57 17.48 16.82
C GLU A 236 1.62 17.21 15.30
N GLY A 237 0.44 16.95 14.73
CA GLY A 237 0.25 16.61 13.32
C GLY A 237 0.19 17.80 12.35
N LYS A 238 0.47 17.52 11.07
CA LYS A 238 0.20 18.40 9.92
C LYS A 238 -1.12 18.00 9.23
N TYR A 239 -1.29 16.71 8.97
CA TYR A 239 -2.42 16.10 8.25
C TYR A 239 -2.43 14.58 8.48
N THR A 240 -3.53 13.90 8.13
CA THR A 240 -3.60 12.43 8.03
C THR A 240 -3.20 11.98 6.62
N LEU A 241 -3.02 10.66 6.37
CA LEU A 241 -2.73 10.18 5.01
C LEU A 241 -3.91 10.34 4.04
N ASP A 242 -5.12 10.53 4.55
CA ASP A 242 -6.30 10.79 3.72
C ASP A 242 -6.33 12.24 3.19
N ASP A 243 -5.79 13.18 3.96
CA ASP A 243 -5.78 14.62 3.65
C ASP A 243 -4.39 15.14 3.23
N ILE A 244 -3.58 14.33 2.54
CA ILE A 244 -2.23 14.74 2.13
C ILE A 244 -2.25 15.71 0.93
N PRO A 245 -1.27 16.63 0.85
CA PRO A 245 -1.01 17.41 -0.36
C PRO A 245 -0.76 16.52 -1.58
N ILE A 246 -1.10 17.00 -2.78
CA ILE A 246 -0.98 16.24 -4.04
C ILE A 246 0.49 16.09 -4.52
N ASP A 247 1.41 16.92 -4.02
CA ASP A 247 2.81 16.99 -4.46
C ASP A 247 3.78 16.60 -3.34
N ILE A 248 3.70 15.34 -2.89
CA ILE A 248 4.62 14.79 -1.89
C ILE A 248 5.80 14.12 -2.58
N HIS A 249 7.01 14.49 -2.13
CA HIS A 249 8.24 13.92 -2.65
C HIS A 249 8.28 12.39 -2.45
N PRO A 250 8.68 11.59 -3.46
CA PRO A 250 8.68 10.12 -3.36
C PRO A 250 9.48 9.55 -2.19
N GLN A 251 10.58 10.21 -1.79
CA GLN A 251 11.36 9.80 -0.62
C GLN A 251 10.58 9.95 0.69
N THR A 252 9.73 10.98 0.80
CA THR A 252 8.87 11.21 1.96
C THR A 252 7.82 10.11 2.07
N ILE A 253 7.23 9.72 0.94
CA ILE A 253 6.29 8.59 0.86
C ILE A 253 7.00 7.29 1.26
N ARG A 254 8.21 7.03 0.75
CA ARG A 254 9.00 5.84 1.12
C ARG A 254 9.35 5.82 2.60
N LYS A 255 9.69 6.96 3.20
CA LYS A 255 9.91 7.10 4.64
C LYS A 255 8.66 6.71 5.43
N TRP A 256 7.49 7.20 5.02
CA TRP A 256 6.23 6.85 5.68
C TRP A 256 5.92 5.37 5.59
N ILE A 257 6.07 4.75 4.41
CA ILE A 257 5.91 3.30 4.22
C ILE A 257 6.77 2.52 5.23
N ILE A 258 8.07 2.84 5.31
CA ILE A 258 9.01 2.17 6.22
C ILE A 258 8.57 2.34 7.68
N GLN A 259 8.17 3.54 8.09
CA GLN A 259 7.78 3.83 9.46
C GLN A 259 6.49 3.11 9.87
N ILE A 260 5.51 3.03 8.97
CA ILE A 260 4.25 2.32 9.21
C ILE A 260 4.54 0.82 9.30
N GLN A 261 5.28 0.24 8.35
CA GLN A 261 5.67 -1.17 8.37
C GLN A 261 6.41 -1.55 9.66
N GLN A 262 7.44 -0.79 10.02
CA GLN A 262 8.22 -1.03 11.23
C GLN A 262 7.37 -0.93 12.51
N THR A 263 6.39 -0.03 12.53
CA THR A 263 5.47 0.11 13.67
C THR A 263 4.55 -1.10 13.76
N VAL A 264 3.88 -1.48 12.66
CA VAL A 264 2.96 -2.63 12.63
C VAL A 264 3.68 -3.95 12.95
N GLU A 265 4.87 -4.18 12.38
CA GLU A 265 5.68 -5.36 12.70
C GLU A 265 6.06 -5.42 14.18
N ALA A 266 6.46 -4.28 14.77
CA ALA A 266 6.83 -4.23 16.17
C ALA A 266 5.61 -4.45 17.09
N LEU A 267 4.43 -3.93 16.72
CA LEU A 267 3.17 -4.19 17.43
C LEU A 267 2.83 -5.69 17.38
N HIS A 268 2.86 -6.31 16.20
CA HIS A 268 2.54 -7.72 16.01
C HIS A 268 3.47 -8.66 16.76
N LYS A 269 4.77 -8.36 16.80
CA LYS A 269 5.79 -9.08 17.58
C LYS A 269 5.50 -9.08 19.08
N ASN A 270 4.80 -8.05 19.57
CA ASN A 270 4.41 -7.90 20.97
C ASN A 270 2.92 -8.22 21.21
N ASP A 271 2.30 -8.93 20.26
CA ASP A 271 0.90 -9.37 20.33
C ASP A 271 -0.12 -8.23 20.47
N ILE A 272 0.16 -7.11 19.80
CA ILE A 272 -0.73 -5.96 19.69
C ILE A 272 -1.23 -5.91 18.25
N LYS A 273 -2.55 -5.92 18.08
CA LYS A 273 -3.23 -5.80 16.78
C LYS A 273 -3.62 -4.34 16.56
N TRP A 274 -3.52 -3.86 15.33
CA TRP A 274 -3.98 -2.52 14.97
C TRP A 274 -5.50 -2.49 14.84
N GLY A 275 -6.09 -3.29 13.95
CA GLY A 275 -7.53 -3.46 13.78
C GLY A 275 -8.10 -2.74 12.57
N ASP A 276 -8.17 -1.41 12.62
CA ASP A 276 -8.81 -0.59 11.57
C ASP A 276 -7.76 0.12 10.69
N VAL A 277 -7.15 -0.64 9.78
CA VAL A 277 -6.08 -0.14 8.91
C VAL A 277 -6.64 0.70 7.77
N LYS A 278 -6.39 2.01 7.81
CA LYS A 278 -6.82 2.97 6.77
C LYS A 278 -6.03 4.28 6.82
N PRO A 279 -5.96 5.08 5.73
CA PRO A 279 -5.14 6.30 5.66
C PRO A 279 -5.47 7.35 6.72
N GLU A 280 -6.74 7.45 7.11
CA GLU A 280 -7.24 8.36 8.14
C GLU A 280 -6.58 8.08 9.50
N ASN A 281 -6.21 6.82 9.75
CA ASN A 281 -5.58 6.35 10.98
C ASN A 281 -4.04 6.45 10.94
N ILE A 282 -3.47 7.14 9.95
CA ILE A 282 -2.05 7.51 9.93
C ILE A 282 -1.91 9.02 10.01
N LEU A 283 -1.23 9.51 11.05
CA LEU A 283 -0.93 10.93 11.23
C LEU A 283 0.50 11.26 10.80
N ILE A 284 0.66 12.33 10.04
CA ILE A 284 1.98 12.87 9.69
C ILE A 284 2.32 14.01 10.65
N ASP A 285 3.42 13.86 11.41
CA ASP A 285 3.87 14.87 12.37
C ASP A 285 4.60 16.05 11.70
N ARG A 286 4.94 17.07 12.49
CA ARG A 286 5.69 18.25 12.01
C ARG A 286 7.05 17.94 11.37
N ASN A 287 7.64 16.78 11.68
CA ASN A 287 8.93 16.32 11.17
C ASN A 287 8.76 15.27 10.04
N ASP A 288 7.57 15.21 9.44
CA ASP A 288 7.20 14.29 8.36
C ASP A 288 7.40 12.82 8.75
N ASN A 289 7.13 12.46 10.01
CA ASN A 289 7.05 11.06 10.41
C ASN A 289 5.61 10.58 10.42
N ALA A 290 5.40 9.34 9.97
CA ALA A 290 4.12 8.65 10.03
C ALA A 290 3.93 7.99 11.40
N TRP A 291 2.76 8.21 12.00
CA TRP A 291 2.32 7.65 13.27
C TRP A 291 1.05 6.84 13.07
N VAL A 292 1.03 5.63 13.63
CA VAL A 292 -0.12 4.73 13.63
C VAL A 292 -1.06 5.14 14.76
N LEU A 293 -2.31 5.44 14.41
CA LEU A 293 -3.37 5.86 15.33
C LEU A 293 -4.52 4.85 15.36
N ASP A 294 -5.41 5.04 16.34
CA ASP A 294 -6.67 4.31 16.55
C ASP A 294 -6.51 2.80 16.74
N PHE A 295 -6.63 2.37 18.01
CA PHE A 295 -6.57 0.97 18.41
C PHE A 295 -7.90 0.45 18.95
N GLY A 296 -8.98 1.23 18.78
CA GLY A 296 -10.35 0.89 19.17
C GLY A 296 -10.92 -0.29 18.39
N GLY A 297 -10.24 -0.71 17.32
CA GLY A 297 -10.67 -1.76 16.41
C GLY A 297 -11.65 -1.21 15.38
N GLY A 298 -12.48 -2.08 14.82
CA GLY A 298 -13.38 -1.71 13.73
C GLY A 298 -12.84 -2.17 12.38
N TRP A 299 -13.65 -1.91 11.37
CA TRP A 299 -13.43 -2.38 10.02
C TRP A 299 -13.89 -1.31 9.02
N THR A 300 -13.09 -1.11 7.98
CA THR A 300 -13.42 -0.20 6.89
C THR A 300 -13.42 -0.98 5.58
N ASP A 301 -14.56 -0.94 4.88
CA ASP A 301 -14.72 -1.60 3.59
C ASP A 301 -13.69 -1.10 2.57
N GLY A 302 -13.24 -2.01 1.69
CA GLY A 302 -12.19 -1.75 0.72
C GLY A 302 -10.74 -1.83 1.25
N TRP A 303 -10.52 -1.66 2.56
CA TRP A 303 -9.17 -1.70 3.15
C TRP A 303 -8.78 -3.07 3.71
N VAL A 304 -9.64 -3.69 4.49
CA VAL A 304 -9.41 -5.05 5.03
C VAL A 304 -10.56 -5.94 4.59
N SER A 305 -10.32 -7.22 4.31
CA SER A 305 -11.40 -8.16 4.03
C SER A 305 -12.21 -8.42 5.31
N GLU A 306 -13.53 -8.43 5.22
CA GLU A 306 -14.43 -8.63 6.38
C GLU A 306 -14.06 -9.88 7.21
N GLN A 307 -13.64 -10.96 6.53
CA GLN A 307 -13.22 -12.22 7.14
C GLN A 307 -11.93 -12.14 7.97
N LEU A 308 -11.10 -11.12 7.71
CA LEU A 308 -9.83 -10.90 8.38
C LEU A 308 -9.90 -9.71 9.36
N HIS A 309 -11.09 -9.16 9.60
CA HIS A 309 -11.30 -8.10 10.57
C HIS A 309 -10.73 -8.48 11.94
N ASP A 310 -10.01 -7.53 12.55
CA ASP A 310 -9.41 -7.68 13.87
C ASP A 310 -8.42 -8.86 14.01
N THR A 311 -7.63 -9.10 12.96
CA THR A 311 -6.55 -10.10 12.93
C THR A 311 -5.22 -9.46 12.51
N LYS A 312 -4.10 -10.09 12.85
CA LYS A 312 -2.77 -9.63 12.37
C LYS A 312 -2.66 -9.78 10.86
N GLU A 313 -3.29 -10.81 10.31
CA GLU A 313 -3.38 -11.06 8.88
C GLU A 313 -4.17 -9.95 8.17
N GLY A 314 -5.26 -9.48 8.76
CA GLY A 314 -6.04 -8.34 8.28
C GLY A 314 -5.24 -7.03 8.34
N ASP A 315 -4.48 -6.80 9.41
CA ASP A 315 -3.57 -5.65 9.49
C ASP A 315 -2.54 -5.66 8.36
N LEU A 316 -1.97 -6.83 8.02
CA LEU A 316 -1.02 -6.98 6.92
C LEU A 316 -1.68 -6.81 5.55
N GLU A 317 -2.92 -7.26 5.38
CA GLU A 317 -3.70 -7.02 4.16
C GLU A 317 -3.91 -5.52 3.94
N GLY A 318 -4.42 -4.82 4.96
CA GLY A 318 -4.63 -3.37 4.92
C GLY A 318 -3.32 -2.63 4.68
N LEU A 319 -2.23 -3.04 5.33
CA LEU A 319 -0.90 -2.47 5.14
C LEU A 319 -0.41 -2.61 3.69
N ASN A 320 -0.60 -3.77 3.06
CA ASN A 320 -0.21 -3.97 1.66
C ASN A 320 -1.02 -3.07 0.70
N LYS A 321 -2.32 -2.86 0.97
CA LYS A 321 -3.14 -1.92 0.20
C LYS A 321 -2.72 -0.46 0.44
N MET A 322 -2.37 -0.11 1.68
CA MET A 322 -1.83 1.21 2.03
C MET A 322 -0.54 1.52 1.29
N ILE A 323 0.39 0.55 1.25
CA ILE A 323 1.65 0.67 0.50
C ILE A 323 1.34 0.89 -0.97
N SER A 324 0.41 0.11 -1.54
CA SER A 324 -0.01 0.28 -2.94
C SER A 324 -0.67 1.64 -3.22
N TYR A 325 -1.41 2.19 -2.25
CA TYR A 325 -1.98 3.54 -2.31
C TYR A 325 -0.88 4.61 -2.31
N LEU A 326 0.05 4.53 -1.36
CA LEU A 326 1.18 5.43 -1.22
C LEU A 326 2.14 5.37 -2.43
N ASP A 327 2.42 4.17 -2.95
CA ASP A 327 3.24 3.99 -4.15
C ASP A 327 2.61 4.65 -5.39
N ARG A 328 1.27 4.63 -5.50
CA ARG A 328 0.58 5.34 -6.59
C ARG A 328 0.72 6.85 -6.48
N LEU A 329 0.65 7.39 -5.26
CA LEU A 329 0.88 8.81 -4.99
C LEU A 329 2.33 9.24 -5.28
N GLY A 330 3.31 8.35 -5.05
CA GLY A 330 4.72 8.61 -5.36
C GLY A 330 5.06 8.57 -6.85
N ARG A 331 4.19 8.01 -7.69
CA ARG A 331 4.38 7.91 -9.15
C ARG A 331 3.93 9.16 -9.91
N THR A 332 3.20 10.08 -9.28
CA THR A 332 2.68 11.31 -9.91
C THR A 332 3.60 12.52 -9.77
N ALA A 333 4.71 12.43 -9.04
CA ALA A 333 5.71 13.49 -8.98
C ALA A 333 6.72 13.33 -10.14
N PRO A 334 6.68 14.16 -11.20
CA PRO A 334 7.75 14.17 -12.19
C PRO A 334 9.04 14.61 -11.49
N THR A 335 10.05 13.74 -11.45
CA THR A 335 11.40 14.18 -11.11
C THR A 335 11.85 15.11 -12.23
N ASN A 336 11.88 16.43 -11.97
CA ASN A 336 12.36 17.46 -12.90
C ASN A 336 13.87 17.31 -13.26
N THR A 337 14.52 16.22 -12.85
CA THR A 337 15.90 15.91 -13.20
C THR A 337 15.93 15.20 -14.55
N PRO A 338 16.61 15.77 -15.57
CA PRO A 338 16.73 15.12 -16.86
C PRO A 338 17.50 13.80 -16.74
N PRO A 339 17.20 12.79 -17.57
CA PRO A 339 17.95 11.55 -17.59
C PRO A 339 19.41 11.80 -18.00
N LEU A 340 20.31 10.96 -17.50
CA LEU A 340 21.73 11.00 -17.89
C LEU A 340 21.88 10.51 -19.34
N PRO A 341 22.71 11.18 -20.15
CA PRO A 341 22.80 10.89 -21.57
C PRO A 341 23.45 9.53 -21.84
N ALA A 342 22.95 8.87 -22.88
CA ALA A 342 23.57 7.68 -23.46
C ALA A 342 24.68 8.05 -24.48
N PRO A 343 25.65 7.16 -24.74
CA PRO A 343 26.57 7.28 -25.85
C PRO A 343 25.85 7.36 -27.21
N SER A 344 26.55 7.88 -28.22
CA SER A 344 26.02 7.84 -29.60
C SER A 344 26.21 6.47 -30.23
N GLU A 345 25.31 6.09 -31.13
CA GLU A 345 25.44 4.89 -31.95
C GLU A 345 26.74 4.86 -32.77
N ALA A 346 27.22 6.02 -33.23
CA ALA A 346 28.50 6.13 -33.94
C ALA A 346 29.69 5.75 -33.04
N ALA A 347 29.67 6.17 -31.76
CA ALA A 347 30.72 5.81 -30.80
C ALA A 347 30.70 4.29 -30.52
N PHE A 348 29.50 3.72 -30.36
CA PHE A 348 29.36 2.28 -30.18
C PHE A 348 29.82 1.48 -31.42
N THR A 349 29.33 1.83 -32.61
CA THR A 349 29.63 1.09 -33.84
C THR A 349 31.07 1.24 -34.30
N SER A 350 31.72 2.37 -34.01
CA SER A 350 33.17 2.52 -34.24
C SER A 350 34.03 1.64 -33.34
N THR A 351 33.51 1.22 -32.17
CA THR A 351 34.22 0.35 -31.22
C THR A 351 33.90 -1.12 -31.46
N PHE A 352 32.61 -1.47 -31.59
CA PHE A 352 32.13 -2.86 -31.61
C PHE A 352 31.60 -3.33 -32.97
N GLY A 353 31.70 -2.48 -34.00
CA GLY A 353 31.16 -2.77 -35.33
C GLY A 353 29.63 -2.77 -35.36
N THR A 354 29.08 -3.47 -36.35
CA THR A 354 27.64 -3.48 -36.69
C THR A 354 26.99 -4.82 -36.39
N LEU A 355 27.39 -5.46 -35.28
CA LEU A 355 26.81 -6.73 -34.84
C LEU A 355 25.32 -6.61 -34.48
N LEU A 356 24.94 -5.46 -33.93
CA LEU A 356 23.55 -5.08 -33.79
C LEU A 356 23.07 -4.34 -35.06
N PRO A 357 21.80 -4.53 -35.46
CA PRO A 357 21.14 -3.65 -36.43
C PRO A 357 21.18 -2.17 -36.02
N PRO A 358 20.84 -1.24 -36.91
CA PRO A 358 20.66 0.16 -36.53
C PRO A 358 19.69 0.30 -35.36
N ALA A 359 20.04 1.15 -34.40
CA ALA A 359 19.21 1.39 -33.22
C ALA A 359 17.90 2.09 -33.60
N SER A 360 16.80 1.59 -33.08
CA SER A 360 15.53 2.32 -32.99
C SER A 360 15.37 2.86 -31.58
N TYR A 361 14.65 3.97 -31.44
CA TYR A 361 14.53 4.67 -30.16
C TYR A 361 13.07 4.80 -29.76
N LEU A 362 12.83 4.62 -28.47
CA LEU A 362 11.55 4.77 -27.81
C LEU A 362 11.65 5.92 -26.81
N ASP A 363 10.86 6.97 -27.01
CA ASP A 363 10.77 8.08 -26.07
C ASP A 363 9.73 7.77 -24.98
N THR A 364 10.14 7.85 -23.72
CA THR A 364 9.27 7.61 -22.55
C THR A 364 9.34 8.80 -21.58
N PRO A 365 8.41 8.90 -20.61
CA PRO A 365 8.51 9.89 -19.54
C PRO A 365 9.79 9.78 -18.69
N HIS A 366 10.50 8.64 -18.73
CA HIS A 366 11.71 8.38 -17.96
C HIS A 366 13.00 8.60 -18.76
N GLY A 367 12.89 8.89 -20.05
CA GLY A 367 14.02 9.05 -20.97
C GLY A 367 13.85 8.24 -22.25
N ARG A 368 14.85 8.30 -23.11
CA ARG A 368 14.89 7.60 -24.39
C ARG A 368 15.62 6.26 -24.26
N ALA A 369 14.96 5.18 -24.70
CA ALA A 369 15.53 3.83 -24.69
C ALA A 369 15.82 3.36 -26.13
N ALA A 370 16.88 2.57 -26.30
CA ALA A 370 17.25 1.96 -27.57
C ALA A 370 16.80 0.50 -27.66
N TYR A 371 16.37 0.09 -28.85
CA TYR A 371 16.04 -1.29 -29.16
C TYR A 371 16.47 -1.64 -30.59
N TYR A 372 16.63 -2.93 -30.85
CA TYR A 372 17.19 -3.46 -32.09
C TYR A 372 16.32 -4.57 -32.64
N THR A 373 15.85 -4.42 -33.88
CA THR A 373 14.96 -5.39 -34.53
C THR A 373 15.73 -6.25 -35.51
N LEU A 374 15.64 -7.57 -35.32
CA LEU A 374 15.98 -8.58 -36.31
C LEU A 374 14.67 -8.98 -37.03
N PRO A 375 14.43 -8.49 -38.26
CA PRO A 375 13.17 -8.74 -38.95
C PRO A 375 13.06 -10.22 -39.36
N PRO A 376 11.83 -10.72 -39.58
CA PRO A 376 11.61 -12.04 -40.16
C PRO A 376 12.35 -12.19 -41.48
N SER A 377 13.11 -13.29 -41.63
CA SER A 377 13.86 -13.58 -42.86
C SER A 377 13.01 -14.24 -43.95
N SER A 378 11.77 -14.62 -43.63
CA SER A 378 10.83 -15.24 -44.56
C SER A 378 9.46 -14.54 -44.53
N SER A 379 8.88 -14.34 -45.71
CA SER A 379 7.57 -13.71 -45.85
C SER A 379 6.47 -14.52 -45.13
N PRO A 380 5.45 -13.87 -44.53
CA PRO A 380 4.31 -14.58 -43.98
C PRO A 380 3.64 -15.39 -45.09
N THR A 381 3.72 -16.72 -45.01
CA THR A 381 3.10 -17.58 -46.03
C THR A 381 1.59 -17.44 -45.96
N SER A 382 0.91 -17.43 -47.12
CA SER A 382 -0.56 -17.40 -47.26
C SER A 382 -1.30 -18.64 -46.70
N HIS A 383 -0.57 -19.53 -46.02
CA HIS A 383 -1.11 -20.67 -45.29
C HIS A 383 -0.90 -20.45 -43.78
N PRO A 384 -1.98 -20.27 -42.99
CA PRO A 384 -1.92 -19.88 -41.57
C PRO A 384 -1.57 -21.05 -40.62
N ASN A 385 -0.70 -21.96 -41.03
CA ASN A 385 -0.31 -23.09 -40.17
C ASN A 385 1.20 -23.37 -40.29
N LYS A 386 2.00 -22.91 -39.30
CA LYS A 386 2.86 -23.80 -38.48
C LYS A 386 3.86 -23.17 -37.49
N SER A 387 4.21 -21.88 -37.52
CA SER A 387 5.06 -21.29 -36.46
C SER A 387 4.21 -20.50 -35.46
N LYS A 388 4.05 -21.02 -34.24
CA LYS A 388 3.43 -20.27 -33.11
C LYS A 388 4.32 -19.12 -32.64
N ILE A 389 5.62 -19.19 -32.92
CA ILE A 389 6.61 -18.20 -32.49
C ILE A 389 6.69 -17.11 -33.57
N SER A 390 6.20 -15.92 -33.25
CA SER A 390 6.18 -14.76 -34.16
C SER A 390 6.85 -13.51 -33.59
N ARG A 391 6.92 -13.39 -32.26
CA ARG A 391 7.42 -12.21 -31.54
C ARG A 391 8.30 -12.67 -30.39
N VAL A 392 9.57 -12.27 -30.39
CA VAL A 392 10.52 -12.65 -29.35
C VAL A 392 11.20 -11.39 -28.81
N LEU A 393 11.11 -11.16 -27.51
CA LEU A 393 11.75 -10.05 -26.82
C LEU A 393 12.91 -10.54 -25.95
N PHE A 394 14.10 -9.99 -26.17
CA PHE A 394 15.32 -10.30 -25.43
C PHE A 394 15.63 -9.23 -24.39
N ILE A 395 15.81 -9.65 -23.13
CA ILE A 395 16.12 -8.77 -22.00
C ILE A 395 17.48 -9.17 -21.42
N HIS A 396 18.44 -8.23 -21.44
CA HIS A 396 19.82 -8.48 -21.01
C HIS A 396 20.01 -8.44 -19.48
N GLY A 397 21.21 -8.81 -19.02
CA GLY A 397 21.59 -8.88 -17.60
C GLY A 397 22.07 -7.55 -17.01
N VAL A 398 22.67 -7.59 -15.81
CA VAL A 398 23.05 -6.36 -15.06
C VAL A 398 24.09 -5.49 -15.76
N GLN A 399 25.07 -6.08 -16.46
CA GLN A 399 26.25 -5.34 -16.90
C GLN A 399 26.41 -5.23 -18.40
N THR A 400 25.98 -6.21 -19.18
CA THR A 400 26.17 -6.21 -20.64
C THR A 400 24.84 -5.84 -21.33
N PRO A 401 24.84 -4.88 -22.28
CA PRO A 401 23.65 -4.41 -22.98
C PRO A 401 23.17 -5.45 -24.01
N ALA A 402 22.20 -5.11 -24.85
CA ALA A 402 21.58 -5.98 -25.86
C ALA A 402 22.59 -6.78 -26.70
N ILE A 403 23.76 -6.21 -27.02
CA ILE A 403 24.82 -6.89 -27.78
C ILE A 403 25.26 -8.22 -27.14
N GLY A 404 25.18 -8.32 -25.81
CA GLY A 404 25.51 -9.55 -25.07
C GLY A 404 24.57 -10.73 -25.37
N LEU A 405 23.40 -10.47 -25.96
CA LEU A 405 22.42 -11.47 -26.39
C LEU A 405 22.36 -11.63 -27.91
N GLN A 406 23.07 -10.81 -28.67
CA GLN A 406 23.05 -10.80 -30.14
C GLN A 406 23.35 -12.19 -30.76
N PRO A 407 24.34 -12.98 -30.27
CA PRO A 407 24.63 -14.29 -30.86
C PRO A 407 23.47 -15.28 -30.69
N LEU A 408 22.82 -15.27 -29.51
CA LEU A 408 21.65 -16.11 -29.25
C LEU A 408 20.43 -15.63 -30.06
N ALA A 409 20.19 -14.32 -30.12
CA ALA A 409 19.12 -13.76 -30.92
C ALA A 409 19.25 -14.11 -32.41
N SER A 410 20.47 -14.05 -32.96
CA SER A 410 20.77 -14.44 -34.35
C SER A 410 20.56 -15.95 -34.59
N ALA A 411 20.99 -16.79 -33.65
CA ALA A 411 20.79 -18.24 -33.72
C ALA A 411 19.29 -18.59 -33.71
N LEU A 412 18.50 -17.94 -32.85
CA LEU A 412 17.05 -18.14 -32.77
C LEU A 412 16.32 -17.56 -33.99
N ALA A 413 16.66 -16.36 -34.46
CA ALA A 413 16.08 -15.78 -35.67
C ALA A 413 16.32 -16.65 -36.91
N SER A 414 17.46 -17.36 -36.96
CA SER A 414 17.77 -18.32 -38.04
C SER A 414 16.91 -19.59 -37.96
N ARG A 415 16.59 -20.07 -36.75
CA ARG A 415 15.75 -21.27 -36.51
C ARG A 415 14.25 -20.97 -36.64
N PHE A 416 13.86 -19.74 -36.32
CA PHE A 416 12.49 -19.24 -36.37
C PHE A 416 12.40 -18.09 -37.39
N PRO A 417 12.52 -18.36 -38.70
CA PRO A 417 12.64 -17.34 -39.75
C PRO A 417 11.38 -16.48 -39.95
N HIS A 418 10.27 -16.82 -39.27
CA HIS A 418 9.03 -16.05 -39.24
C HIS A 418 8.93 -15.14 -38.01
N ALA A 419 9.79 -15.32 -37.02
CA ALA A 419 9.77 -14.53 -35.81
C ALA A 419 10.48 -13.20 -36.04
N GLU A 420 9.87 -12.14 -35.54
CA GLU A 420 10.53 -10.86 -35.32
C GLU A 420 11.17 -10.91 -33.93
N CYS A 421 12.49 -10.73 -33.88
CA CYS A 421 13.26 -10.75 -32.63
C CYS A 421 13.69 -9.32 -32.30
N VAL A 422 13.34 -8.83 -31.12
CA VAL A 422 13.71 -7.50 -30.64
C VAL A 422 14.63 -7.64 -29.42
N LEU A 423 15.76 -6.94 -29.43
CA LEU A 423 16.64 -6.79 -28.29
C LEU A 423 16.49 -5.39 -27.71
N LEU A 424 16.31 -5.29 -26.39
CA LEU A 424 16.13 -4.03 -25.67
C LEU A 424 17.38 -3.71 -24.85
N ASP A 425 17.89 -2.48 -24.95
CA ASP A 425 18.80 -1.92 -23.96
C ASP A 425 17.99 -1.38 -22.76
N LEU A 426 18.24 -1.94 -21.58
CA LEU A 426 17.68 -1.43 -20.33
C LEU A 426 18.25 -0.05 -20.00
N TRP A 427 17.59 0.65 -19.08
CA TRP A 427 18.06 1.94 -18.58
C TRP A 427 19.53 1.90 -18.18
N GLY A 428 20.31 2.90 -18.62
CA GLY A 428 21.75 3.00 -18.35
C GLY A 428 22.65 1.97 -19.00
N HIS A 429 22.18 1.36 -20.08
CA HIS A 429 22.91 0.35 -20.84
C HIS A 429 22.91 0.69 -22.33
N GLY A 430 24.01 0.36 -22.99
CA GLY A 430 24.16 0.49 -24.44
C GLY A 430 23.85 1.91 -24.92
N LEU A 431 22.75 2.07 -25.66
CA LEU A 431 22.31 3.36 -26.21
C LEU A 431 21.05 3.94 -25.54
N SER A 432 20.61 3.35 -24.42
CA SER A 432 19.49 3.84 -23.59
C SER A 432 19.95 4.84 -22.55
N GLU A 433 19.22 5.94 -22.37
CA GLU A 433 19.50 6.95 -21.34
C GLU A 433 19.35 6.36 -19.91
N THR A 434 19.70 7.13 -18.88
CA THR A 434 19.53 6.70 -17.48
C THR A 434 18.61 7.63 -16.70
N PRO A 435 17.39 7.21 -16.34
CA PRO A 435 16.55 7.97 -15.42
C PRO A 435 17.23 8.11 -14.06
N VAL A 436 17.11 9.29 -13.46
CA VAL A 436 17.58 9.55 -12.09
C VAL A 436 16.50 9.12 -11.11
N LEU A 437 16.24 7.81 -11.09
CA LEU A 437 15.21 7.16 -10.27
C LEU A 437 15.77 5.86 -9.65
N PRO A 438 15.19 5.42 -8.52
CA PRO A 438 15.40 4.06 -8.04
C PRO A 438 15.10 3.05 -9.15
N HIS A 439 15.99 2.09 -9.35
CA HIS A 439 15.84 1.09 -10.42
C HIS A 439 14.96 -0.08 -9.94
N GLU A 440 13.79 0.24 -9.39
CA GLU A 440 12.80 -0.72 -8.91
C GLU A 440 12.15 -1.47 -10.10
N PRO A 441 11.58 -2.69 -9.91
CA PRO A 441 11.04 -3.49 -11.01
C PRO A 441 10.02 -2.75 -11.89
N SER A 442 9.20 -1.87 -11.30
CA SER A 442 8.20 -1.09 -12.02
C SER A 442 8.78 -0.17 -13.09
N LEU A 443 10.01 0.35 -12.90
CA LEU A 443 10.69 1.19 -13.89
C LEU A 443 11.00 0.40 -15.17
N PHE A 444 11.40 -0.86 -15.03
CA PHE A 444 11.68 -1.75 -16.15
C PHE A 444 10.41 -2.32 -16.76
N HIS A 445 9.39 -2.61 -15.94
CA HIS A 445 8.08 -3.04 -16.44
C HIS A 445 7.45 -1.96 -17.32
N ALA A 446 7.54 -0.69 -16.92
CA ALA A 446 7.07 0.44 -17.71
C ALA A 446 7.81 0.55 -19.06
N LEU A 447 9.12 0.33 -19.07
CA LEU A 447 9.92 0.30 -20.30
C LEU A 447 9.49 -0.84 -21.23
N ILE A 448 9.31 -2.06 -20.69
CA ILE A 448 8.84 -3.22 -21.47
C ILE A 448 7.43 -2.96 -22.03
N GLU A 449 6.52 -2.46 -21.20
CA GLU A 449 5.14 -2.14 -21.59
C GLU A 449 5.11 -1.09 -22.71
N ALA A 450 5.92 -0.04 -22.60
CA ALA A 450 6.04 1.00 -23.61
C ALA A 450 6.61 0.44 -24.92
N LEU A 451 7.63 -0.42 -24.86
CA LEU A 451 8.19 -1.06 -26.04
C LEU A 451 7.19 -1.99 -26.73
N LEU A 452 6.51 -2.87 -25.98
CA LEU A 452 5.50 -3.74 -26.58
C LEU A 452 4.37 -2.93 -27.21
N THR A 453 4.01 -1.78 -26.63
CA THR A 453 3.00 -0.87 -27.19
C THR A 453 3.49 -0.22 -28.49
N GLU A 454 4.73 0.27 -28.52
CA GLU A 454 5.37 0.85 -29.72
C GLU A 454 5.44 -0.15 -30.87
N LEU A 455 5.78 -1.40 -30.58
CA LEU A 455 5.82 -2.49 -31.56
C LEU A 455 4.42 -2.99 -31.97
N GLY A 456 3.36 -2.56 -31.30
CA GLY A 456 1.99 -3.08 -31.50
C GLY A 456 1.83 -4.54 -31.07
N TRP A 457 2.68 -5.03 -30.16
CA TRP A 457 2.68 -6.39 -29.68
C TRP A 457 1.75 -6.54 -28.47
N ALA A 458 0.63 -7.24 -28.66
CA ALA A 458 -0.26 -7.61 -27.57
C ALA A 458 0.43 -8.49 -26.51
N ASP A 459 1.29 -9.40 -26.95
CA ASP A 459 2.07 -10.33 -26.12
C ASP A 459 3.36 -10.73 -26.87
N ALA A 460 4.32 -11.34 -26.19
CA ALA A 460 5.53 -11.88 -26.82
C ALA A 460 6.11 -13.09 -26.07
N HIS A 461 6.99 -13.83 -26.74
CA HIS A 461 7.88 -14.79 -26.07
C HIS A 461 9.10 -14.06 -25.52
N PHE A 462 9.39 -14.21 -24.24
CA PHE A 462 10.50 -13.52 -23.59
C PHE A 462 11.72 -14.43 -23.45
N VAL A 463 12.90 -13.87 -23.68
CA VAL A 463 14.20 -14.51 -23.37
C VAL A 463 14.98 -13.56 -22.46
N GLY A 464 14.96 -13.85 -21.17
CA GLY A 464 15.63 -13.04 -20.14
C GLY A 464 16.92 -13.71 -19.66
N TYR A 465 18.03 -12.97 -19.67
CA TYR A 465 19.32 -13.44 -19.14
C TYR A 465 19.66 -12.77 -17.82
N SER A 466 20.06 -13.54 -16.80
CA SER A 466 20.54 -13.01 -15.52
C SER A 466 19.51 -12.06 -14.89
N PHE A 467 19.84 -10.79 -14.68
CA PHE A 467 18.87 -9.77 -14.27
C PHE A 467 17.64 -9.68 -15.17
N GLY A 468 17.80 -9.77 -16.49
CA GLY A 468 16.69 -9.84 -17.42
C GLY A 468 15.78 -11.04 -17.20
N GLY A 469 16.30 -12.13 -16.61
CA GLY A 469 15.49 -13.25 -16.13
C GLY A 469 14.60 -12.87 -14.92
N SER A 470 15.17 -12.16 -13.94
CA SER A 470 14.40 -11.63 -12.79
C SER A 470 13.35 -10.60 -13.22
N THR A 471 13.73 -9.69 -14.13
CA THR A 471 12.82 -8.70 -14.72
C THR A 471 11.70 -9.38 -15.51
N THR A 472 12.00 -10.41 -16.30
CA THR A 472 10.99 -11.18 -17.04
C THR A 472 10.03 -11.91 -16.10
N ALA A 473 10.54 -12.56 -15.05
CA ALA A 473 9.69 -13.25 -14.06
C ALA A 473 8.77 -12.27 -13.32
N SER A 474 9.31 -11.15 -12.82
CA SER A 474 8.49 -10.13 -12.15
C SER A 474 7.50 -9.43 -13.09
N PHE A 475 7.85 -9.25 -14.37
CA PHE A 475 6.91 -8.71 -15.36
C PHE A 475 5.79 -9.70 -15.67
N ALA A 476 6.11 -10.99 -15.85
CA ALA A 476 5.13 -12.05 -16.04
C ALA A 476 4.18 -12.22 -14.84
N ALA A 477 4.69 -12.01 -13.62
CA ALA A 477 3.87 -11.97 -12.41
C ALA A 477 2.88 -10.80 -12.40
N ALA A 478 3.31 -9.61 -12.86
CA ALA A 478 2.50 -8.41 -12.87
C ALA A 478 1.53 -8.32 -14.06
N ARG A 479 1.93 -8.84 -15.22
CA ARG A 479 1.27 -8.71 -16.53
C ARG A 479 1.32 -10.04 -17.31
N PRO A 480 0.76 -11.14 -16.78
CA PRO A 480 0.84 -12.46 -17.42
C PRO A 480 0.23 -12.48 -18.82
N GLU A 481 -0.75 -11.62 -19.11
CA GLU A 481 -1.39 -11.47 -20.42
C GLU A 481 -0.43 -10.95 -21.50
N ARG A 482 0.67 -10.29 -21.12
CA ARG A 482 1.68 -9.77 -22.05
C ARG A 482 2.77 -10.79 -22.37
N VAL A 483 2.80 -11.94 -21.70
CA VAL A 483 3.88 -12.94 -21.80
C VAL A 483 3.36 -14.28 -22.29
N THR A 484 3.57 -14.59 -23.58
CA THR A 484 3.13 -15.85 -24.19
C THR A 484 3.88 -17.06 -23.60
N SER A 485 5.19 -16.89 -23.40
CA SER A 485 6.06 -17.82 -22.67
C SER A 485 7.33 -17.09 -22.25
N MET A 486 8.05 -17.60 -21.28
CA MET A 486 9.35 -17.07 -20.88
C MET A 486 10.45 -18.14 -20.88
N VAL A 487 11.64 -17.75 -21.33
CA VAL A 487 12.88 -18.50 -21.17
C VAL A 487 13.79 -17.68 -20.26
N LEU A 488 14.21 -18.27 -19.15
CA LEU A 488 15.08 -17.65 -18.17
C LEU A 488 16.47 -18.31 -18.22
N VAL A 489 17.44 -17.62 -18.81
CA VAL A 489 18.82 -18.11 -18.92
C VAL A 489 19.63 -17.58 -17.75
N ALA A 490 20.12 -18.47 -16.89
CA ALA A 490 20.93 -18.14 -15.72
C ALA A 490 20.32 -16.99 -14.87
N PRO A 491 19.03 -17.06 -14.46
CA PRO A 491 18.34 -15.91 -13.86
C PRO A 491 18.92 -15.48 -12.52
N ALA A 492 18.94 -14.17 -12.27
CA ALA A 492 19.19 -13.57 -10.97
C ALA A 492 17.92 -13.60 -10.09
N GLY A 493 17.98 -13.04 -8.88
CA GLY A 493 16.81 -12.82 -8.02
C GLY A 493 16.61 -13.87 -6.92
N LEU A 494 17.21 -15.06 -7.04
CA LEU A 494 17.06 -16.14 -6.05
C LEU A 494 18.18 -16.17 -5.00
N VAL A 495 19.18 -15.31 -5.15
CA VAL A 495 20.20 -15.11 -4.11
C VAL A 495 19.59 -14.33 -2.95
N ARG A 496 19.77 -14.80 -1.72
CA ARG A 496 19.26 -14.13 -0.51
C ARG A 496 20.26 -13.11 -0.01
N ALA A 497 19.88 -11.85 0.15
CA ALA A 497 20.79 -10.83 0.67
C ALA A 497 21.24 -11.14 2.12
N ALA A 498 20.42 -11.89 2.87
CA ALA A 498 20.75 -12.35 4.22
C ALA A 498 22.01 -13.23 4.33
N GLN A 499 22.53 -13.76 3.21
CA GLN A 499 23.78 -14.52 3.21
C GLN A 499 25.03 -13.64 3.30
N PHE A 500 24.89 -12.34 3.02
CA PHE A 500 25.98 -11.37 3.06
C PHE A 500 26.22 -10.88 4.49
N ASP A 501 27.42 -10.38 4.78
CA ASP A 501 27.71 -9.80 6.09
C ASP A 501 27.00 -8.45 6.32
N ALA A 502 27.05 -7.93 7.55
CA ALA A 502 26.34 -6.70 7.91
C ALA A 502 26.79 -5.46 7.11
N ALA A 503 28.06 -5.39 6.69
CA ALA A 503 28.56 -4.26 5.90
C ALA A 503 28.04 -4.35 4.46
N GLN A 504 28.04 -5.55 3.89
CA GLN A 504 27.51 -5.82 2.56
C GLN A 504 25.99 -5.61 2.49
N GLN A 505 25.26 -6.08 3.50
CA GLN A 505 23.82 -5.80 3.62
C GLN A 505 23.55 -4.30 3.70
N LYS A 506 24.38 -3.55 4.44
CA LYS A 506 24.31 -2.08 4.47
C LYS A 506 24.54 -1.47 3.09
N TYR A 507 25.50 -1.97 2.30
CA TYR A 507 25.75 -1.48 0.93
C TYR A 507 24.55 -1.70 -0.01
N LEU A 508 23.81 -2.80 0.17
CA LEU A 508 22.60 -3.09 -0.58
C LEU A 508 21.42 -2.18 -0.17
N SER A 509 21.35 -1.81 1.10
CA SER A 509 20.29 -0.94 1.64
C SER A 509 20.67 0.54 1.71
N LEU A 510 21.86 0.94 1.24
CA LEU A 510 22.36 2.32 1.35
C LEU A 510 21.55 3.24 0.43
N ARG A 511 21.04 4.35 0.98
CA ARG A 511 20.24 5.34 0.25
C ARG A 511 20.66 6.79 0.52
N ASP A 512 21.20 7.07 1.71
CA ASP A 512 21.74 8.38 2.14
C ASP A 512 23.16 8.23 2.73
N GLY A 513 24.02 7.47 2.06
CA GLY A 513 25.39 7.25 2.51
C GLY A 513 26.29 8.47 2.33
N SER A 514 27.36 8.56 3.11
CA SER A 514 28.45 9.48 2.78
C SER A 514 29.04 9.15 1.40
N ALA A 515 29.76 10.08 0.78
CA ALA A 515 30.41 9.84 -0.50
C ALA A 515 31.37 8.63 -0.43
N GLU A 516 32.04 8.45 0.71
CA GLU A 516 32.91 7.29 0.97
C GLU A 516 32.13 5.97 1.08
N GLU A 517 30.93 5.99 1.67
CA GLU A 517 30.08 4.81 1.77
C GLU A 517 29.49 4.41 0.42
N GLU A 518 29.08 5.38 -0.40
CA GLU A 518 28.63 5.13 -1.77
C GLU A 518 29.75 4.60 -2.65
N GLU A 519 30.97 5.13 -2.50
CA GLU A 519 32.15 4.61 -3.18
C GLU A 519 32.45 3.16 -2.79
N ALA A 520 32.42 2.86 -1.49
CA ALA A 520 32.65 1.51 -0.97
C ALA A 520 31.57 0.53 -1.45
N ALA A 521 30.30 0.94 -1.44
CA ALA A 521 29.20 0.12 -1.94
C ALA A 521 29.34 -0.14 -3.44
N ARG A 522 29.68 0.89 -4.23
CA ARG A 522 29.94 0.75 -5.68
C ARG A 522 31.09 -0.22 -5.95
N ALA A 523 32.22 -0.05 -5.27
CA ALA A 523 33.38 -0.92 -5.42
C ALA A 523 33.04 -2.38 -5.08
N TRP A 524 32.32 -2.60 -3.97
CA TRP A 524 31.89 -3.94 -3.58
C TRP A 524 30.92 -4.56 -4.58
N ILE A 525 29.91 -3.81 -5.07
CA ILE A 525 28.94 -4.30 -6.06
C ILE A 525 29.66 -4.74 -7.34
N LEU A 526 30.59 -3.92 -7.84
CA LEU A 526 31.36 -4.27 -9.04
C LEU A 526 32.22 -5.51 -8.80
N GLN A 527 32.91 -5.58 -7.66
CA GLN A 527 33.73 -6.75 -7.32
C GLN A 527 32.89 -8.02 -7.21
N TRP A 528 31.68 -7.95 -6.65
CA TRP A 528 30.77 -9.08 -6.53
C TRP A 528 30.26 -9.55 -7.90
N LEU A 529 29.90 -8.62 -8.79
CA LEU A 529 29.44 -8.93 -10.15
C LEU A 529 30.55 -9.54 -11.02
N GLU A 530 31.78 -9.03 -10.90
CA GLU A 530 32.92 -9.46 -11.71
C GLU A 530 33.59 -10.72 -11.18
N GLY A 531 33.43 -11.04 -9.89
CA GLY A 531 34.20 -12.09 -9.22
C GLY A 531 35.70 -11.78 -9.12
N GLY A 532 36.09 -10.50 -9.27
CA GLY A 532 37.47 -10.04 -9.33
C GLY A 532 37.61 -8.66 -9.99
N GLU A 533 38.83 -8.31 -10.38
CA GLU A 533 39.05 -7.15 -11.26
C GLU A 533 38.59 -7.49 -12.68
N LEU A 534 37.92 -6.55 -13.35
CA LEU A 534 37.58 -6.69 -14.76
C LEU A 534 38.86 -6.72 -15.59
N VAL A 535 39.13 -7.84 -16.25
CA VAL A 535 40.26 -8.00 -17.16
C VAL A 535 39.74 -8.11 -18.58
N VAL A 536 40.06 -7.12 -19.41
CA VAL A 536 39.77 -7.15 -20.85
C VAL A 536 40.88 -7.96 -21.54
N PRO A 537 40.55 -9.00 -22.32
CA PRO A 537 41.55 -9.77 -23.06
C PRO A 537 42.32 -8.92 -24.06
N ASP A 538 43.65 -9.09 -24.17
CA ASP A 538 44.49 -8.29 -25.09
C ASP A 538 44.06 -8.41 -26.57
N ASP A 539 43.47 -9.54 -26.95
CA ASP A 539 43.03 -9.85 -28.32
C ASP A 539 41.58 -9.41 -28.63
N TRP A 540 40.96 -8.61 -27.74
CA TRP A 540 39.54 -8.26 -27.85
C TRP A 540 39.20 -7.53 -29.15
N GLU A 541 40.07 -6.64 -29.62
CA GLU A 541 39.85 -5.88 -30.87
C GLU A 541 39.83 -6.82 -32.09
N GLU A 542 40.72 -7.80 -32.12
CA GLU A 542 40.79 -8.78 -33.20
C GLU A 542 39.59 -9.73 -33.17
N ARG A 543 39.09 -10.06 -31.98
CA ARG A 543 37.84 -10.83 -31.79
C ARG A 543 36.63 -10.05 -32.28
N VAL A 544 36.51 -8.78 -31.89
CA VAL A 544 35.45 -7.87 -32.37
C VAL A 544 35.52 -7.71 -33.89
N ALA A 545 36.71 -7.56 -34.47
CA ALA A 545 36.89 -7.47 -35.93
C ALA A 545 36.46 -8.76 -36.67
N ARG A 546 36.46 -9.92 -36.00
CA ARG A 546 35.90 -11.18 -36.51
C ARG A 546 34.40 -11.32 -36.27
N GLY A 547 33.76 -10.32 -35.67
CA GLY A 547 32.34 -10.32 -35.33
C GLY A 547 32.01 -11.07 -34.04
N GLU A 548 32.97 -11.25 -33.13
CA GLU A 548 32.73 -11.83 -31.81
C GLU A 548 32.29 -10.76 -30.81
N VAL A 549 31.40 -11.13 -29.88
CA VAL A 549 31.06 -10.29 -28.73
C VAL A 549 32.05 -10.55 -27.60
N VAL A 550 32.83 -9.54 -27.22
CA VAL A 550 33.74 -9.59 -26.06
C VAL A 550 33.12 -8.81 -24.90
N ALA A 551 32.44 -9.53 -24.01
CA ALA A 551 31.62 -8.92 -22.96
C ALA A 551 32.44 -8.05 -21.98
N GLU A 552 33.70 -8.42 -21.73
CA GLU A 552 34.64 -7.68 -20.89
C GLU A 552 34.93 -6.30 -21.48
N ALA A 553 35.22 -6.23 -22.78
CA ALA A 553 35.46 -4.97 -23.49
C ALA A 553 34.21 -4.08 -23.52
N VAL A 554 33.01 -4.68 -23.70
CA VAL A 554 31.74 -3.94 -23.66
C VAL A 554 31.47 -3.34 -22.27
N ARG A 555 31.76 -4.09 -21.20
CA ARG A 555 31.61 -3.60 -19.82
C ARG A 555 32.57 -2.46 -19.51
N GLU A 556 33.85 -2.59 -19.89
CA GLU A 556 34.83 -1.50 -19.76
C GLU A 556 34.37 -0.24 -20.50
N TRP A 557 33.95 -0.40 -21.76
CA TRP A 557 33.51 0.70 -22.59
C TRP A 557 32.31 1.44 -21.99
N GLN A 558 31.30 0.73 -21.47
CA GLN A 558 30.15 1.39 -20.84
C GLN A 558 30.54 2.17 -19.58
N MET A 559 31.44 1.65 -18.76
CA MET A 559 31.92 2.37 -17.58
C MET A 559 32.61 3.70 -17.94
N ARG A 560 33.25 3.76 -19.12
CA ARG A 560 33.94 4.95 -19.61
C ARG A 560 33.05 5.91 -20.39
N GLU A 561 32.22 5.40 -21.28
CA GLU A 561 31.50 6.22 -22.27
C GLU A 561 30.06 6.53 -21.86
N HIS A 562 29.45 5.71 -21.00
CA HIS A 562 28.04 5.86 -20.65
C HIS A 562 27.87 6.55 -19.29
N ALA A 563 27.43 7.82 -19.32
CA ALA A 563 27.40 8.69 -18.14
C ALA A 563 26.59 8.13 -16.94
N GLY A 564 25.50 7.41 -17.20
CA GLY A 564 24.69 6.78 -16.15
C GLY A 564 24.93 5.30 -15.88
N HIS A 565 25.88 4.63 -16.55
CA HIS A 565 25.98 3.17 -16.47
C HIS A 565 26.30 2.65 -15.06
N LEU A 566 27.33 3.21 -14.42
CA LEU A 566 27.69 2.81 -13.05
C LEU A 566 26.55 3.05 -12.05
N ALA A 567 25.84 4.17 -12.18
CA ALA A 567 24.69 4.48 -11.33
C ALA A 567 23.55 3.48 -11.56
N SER A 568 23.30 3.11 -12.81
CA SER A 568 22.29 2.12 -13.18
C SER A 568 22.63 0.71 -12.65
N VAL A 569 23.88 0.26 -12.81
CA VAL A 569 24.35 -1.02 -12.27
C VAL A 569 24.14 -1.09 -10.76
N VAL A 570 24.53 -0.04 -10.03
CA VAL A 570 24.32 0.04 -8.57
C VAL A 570 22.82 0.04 -8.24
N GLY A 571 22.02 0.83 -8.95
CA GLY A 571 20.57 0.87 -8.78
C GLY A 571 19.92 -0.50 -9.01
N ILE A 572 20.26 -1.19 -10.09
CA ILE A 572 19.73 -2.53 -10.42
C ILE A 572 20.04 -3.54 -9.31
N VAL A 573 21.27 -3.53 -8.80
CA VAL A 573 21.69 -4.47 -7.75
C VAL A 573 20.97 -4.20 -6.42
N ARG A 574 20.68 -2.93 -6.13
CA ARG A 574 20.01 -2.51 -4.88
C ARG A 574 18.48 -2.63 -4.93
N ASP A 575 17.88 -2.27 -6.05
CA ASP A 575 16.44 -2.02 -6.18
C ASP A 575 15.77 -3.00 -7.16
N GLY A 576 16.48 -3.46 -8.19
CA GLY A 576 15.87 -4.13 -9.35
C GLY A 576 15.40 -5.56 -9.12
N GLY A 577 15.74 -6.16 -7.98
CA GLY A 577 15.46 -7.58 -7.71
C GLY A 577 16.55 -8.52 -8.22
N VAL A 578 17.82 -8.11 -8.12
CA VAL A 578 18.97 -9.03 -8.24
C VAL A 578 19.01 -10.01 -7.05
N PHE A 579 18.54 -9.57 -5.88
CA PHE A 579 18.42 -10.36 -4.66
C PHE A 579 16.97 -10.45 -4.20
N ASP A 580 16.64 -11.50 -3.44
CA ASP A 580 15.37 -11.68 -2.71
C ASP A 580 14.08 -11.56 -3.54
N ALA A 581 14.15 -11.76 -4.86
CA ALA A 581 13.02 -11.65 -5.78
C ALA A 581 12.15 -12.93 -5.88
N HIS A 582 12.31 -13.88 -4.95
CA HIS A 582 11.63 -15.19 -4.95
C HIS A 582 10.11 -15.09 -5.17
N GLY A 583 9.46 -14.09 -4.57
CA GLY A 583 8.02 -13.88 -4.70
C GLY A 583 7.57 -13.66 -6.16
N GLY A 584 8.35 -12.92 -6.94
CA GLY A 584 8.06 -12.69 -8.37
C GLY A 584 8.13 -13.98 -9.19
N PHE A 585 9.08 -14.87 -8.87
CA PHE A 585 9.19 -16.18 -9.54
C PHE A 585 8.02 -17.09 -9.19
N VAL A 586 7.66 -17.18 -7.90
CA VAL A 586 6.51 -17.96 -7.42
C VAL A 586 5.21 -17.46 -8.06
N GLU A 587 5.03 -16.15 -8.13
CA GLU A 587 3.85 -15.53 -8.71
C GLU A 587 3.75 -15.79 -10.22
N ALA A 588 4.85 -15.67 -10.95
CA ALA A 588 4.87 -15.98 -12.39
C ALA A 588 4.47 -17.43 -12.69
N VAL A 589 4.91 -18.39 -11.85
CA VAL A 589 4.48 -19.79 -11.92
C VAL A 589 2.99 -19.91 -11.58
N ARG A 590 2.50 -19.20 -10.55
CA ARG A 590 1.08 -19.19 -10.17
C ARG A 590 0.17 -18.69 -11.29
N MET A 591 0.62 -17.70 -12.06
CA MET A 591 -0.11 -17.18 -13.22
C MET A 591 -0.14 -18.15 -14.41
N GLY A 592 0.58 -19.28 -14.35
CA GLY A 592 0.53 -20.34 -15.37
C GLY A 592 1.33 -20.03 -16.64
N VAL A 593 2.21 -19.02 -16.61
CA VAL A 593 3.07 -18.69 -17.75
C VAL A 593 4.06 -19.84 -17.99
N ARG A 594 4.09 -20.37 -19.24
CA ARG A 594 5.01 -21.46 -19.61
C ARG A 594 6.45 -20.96 -19.52
N CYS A 595 7.28 -21.71 -18.79
CA CYS A 595 8.65 -21.32 -18.48
C CYS A 595 9.63 -22.42 -18.83
N LEU A 596 10.78 -22.07 -19.41
CA LEU A 596 12.00 -22.89 -19.47
C LEU A 596 13.12 -22.14 -18.75
N CYS A 597 13.86 -22.82 -17.88
CA CYS A 597 15.08 -22.30 -17.31
C CYS A 597 16.31 -23.00 -17.90
N VAL A 598 17.35 -22.24 -18.24
CA VAL A 598 18.62 -22.80 -18.75
C VAL A 598 19.76 -22.32 -17.87
N LEU A 599 20.48 -23.24 -17.24
CA LEU A 599 21.59 -22.95 -16.32
C LEU A 599 22.91 -23.49 -16.87
N GLY A 600 24.02 -22.82 -16.54
CA GLY A 600 25.34 -23.42 -16.64
C GLY A 600 25.60 -24.34 -15.45
N GLU A 601 26.24 -25.50 -15.66
CA GLU A 601 26.60 -26.45 -14.60
C GLU A 601 27.45 -25.81 -13.48
N ARG A 602 28.26 -24.80 -13.83
CA ARG A 602 29.16 -24.09 -12.90
C ARG A 602 28.63 -22.71 -12.53
N ASP A 603 27.36 -22.41 -12.80
CA ASP A 603 26.77 -21.13 -12.42
C ASP A 603 26.68 -21.04 -10.89
N GLY A 604 27.28 -19.98 -10.33
CA GLY A 604 27.29 -19.72 -8.89
C GLY A 604 26.13 -18.83 -8.42
N LEU A 605 25.34 -18.26 -9.33
CA LEU A 605 24.26 -17.33 -9.00
C LEU A 605 22.94 -18.05 -8.73
N CYS A 606 22.66 -19.12 -9.46
CA CYS A 606 21.37 -19.81 -9.42
C CYS A 606 21.56 -21.31 -9.65
N SER A 607 20.98 -22.13 -8.77
CA SER A 607 21.00 -23.59 -8.88
C SER A 607 19.64 -24.15 -9.28
N VAL A 608 19.63 -25.40 -9.75
CA VAL A 608 18.38 -26.15 -10.02
C VAL A 608 17.48 -26.18 -8.79
N ARG A 609 18.05 -26.34 -7.58
CA ARG A 609 17.30 -26.37 -6.33
C ARG A 609 16.60 -25.05 -6.03
N ASP A 610 17.23 -23.92 -6.35
CA ASP A 610 16.63 -22.61 -6.13
C ASP A 610 15.40 -22.42 -7.02
N LEU A 611 15.51 -22.79 -8.31
CA LEU A 611 14.42 -22.77 -9.28
C LEU A 611 13.27 -23.71 -8.89
N GLU A 612 13.59 -24.94 -8.50
CA GLU A 612 12.59 -25.89 -7.99
C GLU A 612 11.88 -25.35 -6.75
N GLY A 613 12.61 -24.65 -5.88
CA GLY A 613 12.08 -24.02 -4.66
C GLY A 613 11.04 -22.92 -4.93
N VAL A 614 11.09 -22.28 -6.08
CA VAL A 614 10.08 -21.30 -6.54
C VAL A 614 9.07 -21.89 -7.54
N GLY A 615 9.11 -23.21 -7.76
CA GLY A 615 8.15 -23.93 -8.59
C GLY A 615 8.51 -24.04 -10.08
N MET A 616 9.69 -23.58 -10.49
CA MET A 616 10.17 -23.71 -11.87
C MET A 616 10.84 -25.06 -12.09
N ARG A 617 10.15 -25.98 -12.76
CA ARG A 617 10.56 -27.39 -12.89
C ARG A 617 11.18 -27.75 -14.24
N ASP A 618 10.87 -27.00 -15.28
CA ASP A 618 11.44 -27.22 -16.62
C ASP A 618 12.83 -26.57 -16.68
N VAL A 619 13.84 -27.27 -16.18
CA VAL A 619 15.23 -26.79 -16.07
C VAL A 619 16.19 -27.63 -16.91
N VAL A 620 16.99 -26.96 -17.75
CA VAL A 620 18.08 -27.57 -18.53
C VAL A 620 19.43 -27.08 -17.99
N VAL A 621 20.37 -28.00 -17.79
CA VAL A 621 21.73 -27.70 -17.33
C VAL A 621 22.74 -27.97 -18.44
N VAL A 622 23.46 -26.93 -18.86
CA VAL A 622 24.51 -26.95 -19.87
C VAL A 622 25.86 -27.25 -19.22
N LYS A 623 26.58 -28.25 -19.72
CA LYS A 623 27.78 -28.78 -19.04
C LYS A 623 29.02 -27.91 -19.23
N GLY A 624 29.85 -27.84 -18.19
CA GLY A 624 31.19 -27.25 -18.25
C GLY A 624 31.23 -25.74 -18.49
N VAL A 625 30.13 -25.02 -18.22
CA VAL A 625 30.01 -23.57 -18.41
C VAL A 625 29.40 -22.92 -17.16
N GLY A 626 29.79 -21.68 -16.89
CA GLY A 626 29.29 -20.89 -15.76
C GLY A 626 28.16 -19.94 -16.17
N HIS A 627 28.09 -18.80 -15.50
CA HIS A 627 27.06 -17.77 -15.71
C HIS A 627 27.06 -17.18 -17.14
N GLY A 628 28.18 -17.26 -17.86
CA GLY A 628 28.32 -16.84 -19.26
C GLY A 628 27.66 -17.77 -20.29
N VAL A 629 26.89 -18.78 -19.87
CA VAL A 629 26.27 -19.81 -20.73
C VAL A 629 25.57 -19.27 -21.98
N VAL A 630 24.91 -18.11 -21.86
CA VAL A 630 24.18 -17.47 -22.96
C VAL A 630 25.08 -17.06 -24.15
N ARG A 631 26.38 -16.82 -23.90
CA ARG A 631 27.38 -16.42 -24.90
C ARG A 631 28.37 -17.55 -25.22
N GLU A 632 28.72 -18.36 -24.22
CA GLU A 632 29.73 -19.41 -24.36
C GLU A 632 29.19 -20.72 -24.96
N ARG A 633 27.87 -20.95 -24.89
CA ARG A 633 27.18 -22.16 -25.33
C ARG A 633 25.91 -21.85 -26.12
N VAL A 634 25.99 -20.86 -27.01
CA VAL A 634 24.86 -20.38 -27.82
C VAL A 634 24.07 -21.51 -28.48
N GLY A 635 24.77 -22.49 -29.09
CA GLY A 635 24.13 -23.62 -29.76
C GLY A 635 23.27 -24.47 -28.82
N GLU A 636 23.81 -24.88 -27.67
CA GLU A 636 23.09 -25.71 -26.69
C GLU A 636 21.91 -24.96 -26.06
N VAL A 637 22.08 -23.66 -25.79
CA VAL A 637 20.99 -22.82 -25.29
C VAL A 637 19.89 -22.68 -26.36
N ALA A 638 20.24 -22.43 -27.61
CA ALA A 638 19.29 -22.33 -28.71
C ALA A 638 18.57 -23.66 -28.97
N ASP A 639 19.25 -24.81 -28.89
CA ASP A 639 18.65 -26.15 -29.00
C ASP A 639 17.60 -26.38 -27.92
N SER A 640 17.90 -25.96 -26.69
CA SER A 640 16.99 -26.07 -25.55
C SER A 640 15.72 -25.23 -25.74
N ILE A 641 15.89 -23.99 -26.21
CA ILE A 641 14.79 -23.06 -26.49
C ILE A 641 13.93 -23.58 -27.65
N GLU A 642 14.55 -24.08 -28.71
CA GLU A 642 13.85 -24.66 -29.85
C GLU A 642 13.03 -25.88 -29.45
N GLY A 643 13.59 -26.77 -28.63
CA GLY A 643 12.86 -27.91 -28.07
C GLY A 643 11.66 -27.49 -27.23
N PHE A 644 11.82 -26.47 -26.38
CA PHE A 644 10.74 -25.92 -25.56
C PHE A 644 9.62 -25.30 -26.40
N TRP A 645 9.97 -24.42 -27.35
CA TRP A 645 8.98 -23.79 -28.24
C TRP A 645 8.28 -24.79 -29.17
N GLY A 646 8.94 -25.90 -29.52
CA GLY A 646 8.31 -27.01 -30.24
C GLY A 646 7.21 -27.75 -29.48
N MET A 647 7.16 -27.59 -28.14
CA MET A 647 6.13 -28.20 -27.27
C MET A 647 4.97 -27.26 -26.93
N LEU A 648 5.01 -25.99 -27.35
CA LEU A 648 3.97 -24.97 -27.06
C LEU A 648 2.73 -25.09 -27.94
#